data_AF-A0A3D1EXT9-F1
#
_entry.id   AF-A0A3D1EXT9-F1
#
_cell.length_a   1.000
_cell.length_b   1.000
_cell.length_c   1.000
_cell.angle_alpha   90.00
_cell.angle_beta   90.00
_cell.angle_gamma   90.00
#
_symmetry.space_group_name_H-M   'P 1'
#
loop_
_entity.id
_entity.type
_entity.pdbx_description
1 polymer ?
#
loop_
_entity_poly.entity_id
_entity_poly.type
_entity_poly.pdbx_seq_one_letter_code
_entity_poly.pdbx_strand_id
1 'polypeptide(L)'
;EVVAWWKKNQYLLRTLGKTDLLDPTFGLLRDTRQDSRYDDGTHWSWDLSRGSLPSLGMTPVLVDGMELERGLADKLDVIMDSATTVMDEPIVDAVTRYVTDGGTFVAMFQTGQHEPTKRWTYPLAHAFGLTVKPTLITEENYHKWPLGKLKFTQEQNLIPSLKGKTCEGSGVSIDYMDVLRTGAIQIHKAGSDATPIAYWEDGSMAIVQVKRGSGRFILVGTPFAYRFRDVQGQWLNDKVRQGYLKEMLASLGVKPQTQSSDPRVWFERRESKNGLYDVYFANALGIRDKNWKVDDRIDVQLAMQLRGDTHVIEPSVQGAPDVSAMVVDGQIDLGTQGIAPYGIRQFAVVRPNVGLAAPLHWLNVQWGHWRALEPVSSSLAQQVAIEAKAIAQSLGEAGKDITRDWKVRIDPKNPDDAQWVNAQPASADWINGATGTWRANGWTDATCVQYRKRIDVPADWLDGQSSIYLGLSGTWSIGLRGKGKLWVNGKVLDDSLARHFLFDVTNLIQNNQLDLAMQVQADGLTRGPGGSMYLRKSPAAVESLTVNDGWVAMTDWGKTSESVSIPINGPRHFGLQCNVMIPSAWAGKAVRLVIEPAEGRNSSEVNGVFIGRDGYIRNSQWHPIGFRVDGHLKPGQLNKLIFVGNGHHVWEKYKGYTPRIKSIRLERMQ
;
A
#
# COMPACT_ATOMS: atom_id res chain seq x y z
N GLU A 1 -18.40 3.26 26.85
CA GLU A 1 -16.93 3.02 26.96
C GLU A 1 -16.08 4.03 26.19
N VAL A 2 -16.23 4.17 24.87
CA VAL A 2 -15.44 5.15 24.07
C VAL A 2 -15.52 6.57 24.65
N VAL A 3 -16.72 7.12 24.89
CA VAL A 3 -16.88 8.47 25.48
C VAL A 3 -16.18 8.62 26.85
N ALA A 4 -16.18 7.57 27.68
CA ALA A 4 -15.48 7.59 28.96
C ALA A 4 -13.95 7.61 28.77
N TRP A 5 -13.42 6.87 27.79
CA TRP A 5 -12.01 6.95 27.42
C TRP A 5 -11.63 8.35 26.94
N TRP A 6 -12.44 8.98 26.08
CA TRP A 6 -12.18 10.34 25.60
C TRP A 6 -12.17 11.36 26.75
N LYS A 7 -13.10 11.25 27.70
CA LYS A 7 -13.12 12.10 28.91
C LYS A 7 -11.89 11.88 29.79
N LYS A 8 -11.44 10.63 29.96
CA LYS A 8 -10.26 10.29 30.77
C LYS A 8 -8.95 10.78 30.13
N ASN A 9 -8.89 10.83 28.80
CA ASN A 9 -7.66 11.13 28.05
C ASN A 9 -7.67 12.54 27.40
N GLN A 10 -8.45 13.49 27.93
CA GLN A 10 -8.56 14.83 27.33
C GLN A 10 -7.23 15.57 27.19
N TYR A 11 -6.31 15.41 28.14
CA TYR A 11 -4.99 16.06 28.09
C TYR A 11 -4.11 15.48 27.00
N LEU A 12 -4.02 14.15 26.90
CA LEU A 12 -3.42 13.47 25.76
C LEU A 12 -4.03 13.92 24.42
N LEU A 13 -5.35 14.00 24.32
CA LEU A 13 -6.02 14.43 23.09
C LEU A 13 -5.67 15.87 22.69
N ARG A 14 -5.39 16.75 23.65
CA ARG A 14 -4.95 18.13 23.41
C ARG A 14 -3.52 18.22 22.87
N THR A 15 -2.71 17.16 22.95
CA THR A 15 -1.35 17.16 22.41
C THR A 15 -1.25 16.52 21.02
N LEU A 16 -2.28 15.76 20.61
CA LEU A 16 -2.32 15.16 19.27
C LEU A 16 -2.25 16.24 18.18
N GLY A 17 -1.45 15.97 17.14
CA GLY A 17 -1.26 16.88 16.00
C GLY A 17 -0.31 18.07 16.27
N LYS A 18 0.21 18.21 17.49
CA LYS A 18 1.15 19.28 17.87
C LYS A 18 2.63 18.91 17.75
N THR A 19 2.92 17.72 17.26
CA THR A 19 4.28 17.23 17.08
C THR A 19 4.51 16.79 15.64
N ASP A 20 5.77 16.79 15.22
CA ASP A 20 6.25 16.28 13.94
C ASP A 20 7.34 15.23 14.14
N LEU A 21 7.56 14.40 13.13
CA LEU A 21 8.71 13.49 13.08
C LEU A 21 9.98 14.31 12.88
N LEU A 22 11.05 13.90 13.54
CA LEU A 22 12.37 14.51 13.38
C LEU A 22 12.90 14.27 11.96
N ASP A 23 13.75 15.16 11.46
CA ASP A 23 14.51 14.97 10.22
C ASP A 23 15.23 13.60 10.24
N PRO A 24 14.72 12.61 9.48
CA PRO A 24 15.24 11.25 9.52
C PRO A 24 16.53 11.19 8.70
N THR A 25 17.52 10.43 9.17
CA THR A 25 18.68 10.02 8.36
C THR A 25 18.56 8.57 7.86
N PHE A 26 17.55 7.85 8.35
CA PHE A 26 17.31 6.45 8.05
C PHE A 26 15.93 6.26 7.41
N GLY A 27 15.94 5.68 6.21
CA GLY A 27 14.75 5.29 5.47
C GLY A 27 14.52 3.79 5.48
N LEU A 28 13.24 3.41 5.45
CA LEU A 28 12.81 2.06 5.15
C LEU A 28 12.04 2.09 3.82
N LEU A 29 12.63 1.54 2.75
CA LEU A 29 11.94 1.39 1.47
C LEU A 29 10.84 0.35 1.64
N ARG A 30 9.63 0.79 1.36
CA ARG A 30 8.40 0.02 1.39
C ARG A 30 7.58 0.40 0.17
N ASP A 31 7.90 -0.21 -0.96
CA ASP A 31 7.24 0.07 -2.23
C ASP A 31 5.85 -0.58 -2.28
N THR A 32 4.88 0.15 -1.73
CA THR A 32 3.47 -0.28 -1.67
C THR A 32 2.83 -0.35 -3.05
N ARG A 33 3.36 0.40 -4.02
CA ARG A 33 2.88 0.41 -5.40
C ARG A 33 3.26 -0.88 -6.10
N GLN A 34 4.53 -1.28 -6.06
CA GLN A 34 4.97 -2.54 -6.67
C GLN A 34 4.36 -3.74 -5.94
N ASP A 35 4.29 -3.72 -4.61
CA ASP A 35 3.57 -4.76 -3.86
C ASP A 35 2.12 -4.87 -4.32
N SER A 36 1.43 -3.73 -4.40
CA SER A 36 0.08 -3.70 -4.91
C SER A 36 0.02 -4.25 -6.32
N ARG A 37 0.92 -3.89 -7.23
CA ARG A 37 0.92 -4.36 -8.64
C ARG A 37 1.10 -5.86 -8.80
N TYR A 38 1.98 -6.48 -8.01
CA TYR A 38 2.34 -7.90 -8.15
C TYR A 38 1.73 -8.83 -7.10
N ASP A 39 0.93 -8.27 -6.19
CA ASP A 39 0.25 -8.96 -5.09
C ASP A 39 1.17 -9.68 -4.12
N ASP A 40 2.43 -9.29 -4.03
CA ASP A 40 3.45 -10.14 -3.44
C ASP A 40 3.24 -10.36 -1.92
N GLY A 41 2.93 -9.27 -1.21
CA GLY A 41 2.70 -9.25 0.22
C GLY A 41 3.94 -9.58 1.07
N THR A 42 5.11 -9.81 0.47
CA THR A 42 6.37 -10.09 1.17
C THR A 42 6.81 -8.93 2.04
N HIS A 43 6.56 -7.69 1.61
CA HIS A 43 7.01 -6.53 2.37
C HIS A 43 6.40 -6.51 3.77
N TRP A 44 5.15 -6.98 3.92
CA TRP A 44 4.50 -7.09 5.23
C TRP A 44 5.22 -8.05 6.19
N SER A 45 5.97 -9.02 5.65
CA SER A 45 6.69 -10.04 6.40
C SER A 45 8.08 -9.61 6.85
N TRP A 46 8.61 -8.53 6.26
CA TRP A 46 9.95 -8.03 6.54
C TRP A 46 9.97 -6.54 6.90
N ASP A 47 8.80 -5.92 7.02
CA ASP A 47 8.62 -4.52 7.42
C ASP A 47 9.06 -4.31 8.88
N LEU A 48 10.29 -3.81 9.04
CA LEU A 48 10.90 -3.54 10.33
C LEU A 48 10.19 -2.43 11.12
N SER A 49 9.40 -1.57 10.45
CA SER A 49 8.67 -0.48 11.12
C SER A 49 7.49 -0.99 11.95
N ARG A 50 7.11 -2.26 11.81
CA ARG A 50 5.97 -2.88 12.53
C ARG A 50 6.32 -3.40 13.92
N GLY A 51 7.55 -3.20 14.39
CA GLY A 51 7.91 -3.51 15.77
C GLY A 51 9.40 -3.54 16.04
N SER A 52 10.20 -4.12 15.13
CA SER A 52 11.63 -4.33 15.40
C SER A 52 12.42 -3.03 15.53
N LEU A 53 12.19 -2.03 14.67
CA LEU A 53 12.81 -0.71 14.81
C LEU A 53 12.26 0.09 16.02
N PRO A 54 10.93 0.18 16.23
CA PRO A 54 10.39 0.78 17.44
C PRO A 54 10.92 0.18 18.75
N SER A 55 11.07 -1.15 18.83
CA SER A 55 11.65 -1.85 19.99
C SER A 55 13.14 -1.54 20.20
N LEU A 56 13.84 -1.01 19.17
CA LEU A 56 15.20 -0.47 19.30
C LEU A 56 15.22 1.03 19.62
N GLY A 57 14.07 1.70 19.75
CA GLY A 57 14.01 3.15 19.91
C GLY A 57 14.41 3.90 18.64
N MET A 58 14.11 3.32 17.47
CA MET A 58 14.40 3.88 16.16
C MET A 58 13.09 4.10 15.38
N THR A 59 12.96 5.26 14.76
CA THR A 59 11.82 5.63 13.92
C THR A 59 12.31 5.90 12.51
N PRO A 60 12.09 4.99 11.54
CA PRO A 60 12.46 5.25 10.15
C PRO A 60 11.47 6.24 9.52
N VAL A 61 11.87 6.89 8.43
CA VAL A 61 10.89 7.37 7.46
C VAL A 61 10.60 6.28 6.44
N LEU A 62 9.33 6.09 6.15
CA LEU A 62 8.89 5.17 5.11
C LEU A 62 9.10 5.85 3.75
N VAL A 63 9.78 5.15 2.86
CA VAL A 63 10.07 5.61 1.50
C VAL A 63 9.29 4.74 0.53
N ASP A 64 8.56 5.33 -0.40
CA ASP A 64 7.96 4.62 -1.54
C ASP A 64 8.92 4.61 -2.75
N GLY A 65 8.80 3.62 -3.63
CA GLY A 65 9.66 3.51 -4.82
C GLY A 65 9.66 4.79 -5.67
N MET A 66 8.51 5.46 -5.79
CA MET A 66 8.38 6.71 -6.54
C MET A 66 9.15 7.88 -5.91
N GLU A 67 9.28 7.91 -4.58
CA GLU A 67 10.05 8.95 -3.89
C GLU A 67 11.54 8.76 -4.12
N LEU A 68 11.99 7.51 -4.19
CA LEU A 68 13.37 7.17 -4.54
C LEU A 68 13.67 7.47 -6.01
N GLU A 69 12.77 7.10 -6.94
CA GLU A 69 12.87 7.44 -8.37
C GLU A 69 13.01 8.94 -8.60
N ARG A 70 12.25 9.76 -7.86
CA ARG A 70 12.26 11.22 -7.94
C ARG A 70 13.42 11.88 -7.17
N GLY A 71 14.23 11.10 -6.46
CA GLY A 71 15.34 11.60 -5.64
C GLY A 71 14.94 12.33 -4.37
N LEU A 72 13.68 12.21 -3.93
CA LEU A 72 13.21 12.82 -2.68
C LEU A 72 13.82 12.14 -1.44
N ALA A 73 14.19 10.86 -1.59
CA ALA A 73 14.83 10.06 -0.56
C ALA A 73 16.37 10.20 -0.54
N ASP A 74 16.98 10.90 -1.50
CA ASP A 74 18.44 10.96 -1.66
C ASP A 74 19.16 11.66 -0.50
N LYS A 75 18.43 12.45 0.29
CA LYS A 75 18.94 13.11 1.50
C LYS A 75 19.16 12.16 2.68
N LEU A 76 18.75 10.89 2.59
CA LEU A 76 18.90 9.90 3.66
C LEU A 76 20.29 9.27 3.62
N ASP A 77 20.93 9.12 4.76
CA ASP A 77 22.25 8.48 4.86
C ASP A 77 22.18 6.97 4.55
N VAL A 78 21.09 6.35 5.00
CA VAL A 78 20.86 4.91 4.87
C VAL A 78 19.41 4.65 4.46
N ILE A 79 19.22 3.81 3.43
CA ILE A 79 17.92 3.23 3.07
C ILE A 79 18.04 1.72 3.18
N MET A 80 17.12 1.11 3.93
CA MET A 80 16.99 -0.33 4.00
C MET A 80 15.69 -0.78 3.35
N ASP A 81 15.75 -1.81 2.50
CA ASP A 81 14.56 -2.33 1.84
C ASP A 81 13.83 -3.36 2.69
N SER A 82 12.49 -3.30 2.67
CA SER A 82 11.61 -4.30 3.29
C SER A 82 11.22 -5.39 2.30
N ALA A 83 12.19 -5.95 1.57
CA ALA A 83 11.97 -7.02 0.59
C ALA A 83 11.02 -6.65 -0.57
N THR A 84 11.27 -5.54 -1.25
CA THR A 84 10.64 -5.19 -2.53
C THR A 84 11.06 -6.21 -3.60
N THR A 85 10.24 -7.25 -3.82
CA THR A 85 10.66 -8.43 -4.59
C THR A 85 10.71 -8.21 -6.11
N VAL A 86 9.82 -7.38 -6.64
CA VAL A 86 9.79 -7.04 -8.06
C VAL A 86 10.30 -5.62 -8.23
N MET A 87 11.36 -5.47 -9.03
CA MET A 87 11.94 -4.17 -9.36
C MET A 87 12.03 -4.04 -10.88
N ASP A 88 11.44 -2.97 -11.42
CA ASP A 88 11.64 -2.56 -12.80
C ASP A 88 12.92 -1.74 -12.96
N GLU A 89 13.28 -1.43 -14.21
CA GLU A 89 14.49 -0.67 -14.53
C GLU A 89 14.55 0.71 -13.83
N PRO A 90 13.47 1.52 -13.78
CA PRO A 90 13.50 2.82 -13.11
C PRO A 90 13.87 2.76 -11.63
N ILE A 91 13.33 1.83 -10.85
CA ILE A 91 13.68 1.71 -9.42
C ILE A 91 15.11 1.17 -9.23
N VAL A 92 15.57 0.26 -10.11
CA VAL A 92 16.97 -0.22 -10.09
C VAL A 92 17.93 0.92 -10.37
N ASP A 93 17.64 1.77 -11.35
CA ASP A 93 18.43 2.96 -11.68
C ASP A 93 18.42 3.97 -10.53
N ALA A 94 17.27 4.16 -9.88
CA ALA A 94 17.13 5.06 -8.73
C ALA A 94 18.00 4.62 -7.55
N VAL A 95 18.00 3.32 -7.21
CA VAL A 95 18.88 2.79 -6.16
C VAL A 95 20.35 2.93 -6.56
N THR A 96 20.68 2.65 -7.83
CA THR A 96 22.05 2.76 -8.33
C THR A 96 22.58 4.19 -8.24
N ARG A 97 21.75 5.18 -8.60
CA ARG A 97 22.02 6.61 -8.44
C ARG A 97 22.24 6.98 -6.97
N TYR A 98 21.28 6.65 -6.10
CA TYR A 98 21.35 6.91 -4.66
C TYR A 98 22.65 6.40 -4.04
N VAL A 99 23.05 5.16 -4.35
CA VAL A 99 24.30 4.58 -3.85
C VAL A 99 25.52 5.28 -4.42
N THR A 100 25.53 5.57 -5.74
CA THR A 100 26.66 6.26 -6.39
C THR A 100 26.92 7.63 -5.77
N ASP A 101 25.84 8.34 -5.43
CA ASP A 101 25.88 9.70 -4.88
C ASP A 101 26.25 9.77 -3.39
N GLY A 102 26.46 8.63 -2.72
CA GLY A 102 26.94 8.57 -1.34
C GLY A 102 26.06 7.79 -0.36
N GLY A 103 24.85 7.41 -0.78
CA GLY A 103 23.91 6.67 0.04
C GLY A 103 24.38 5.25 0.40
N THR A 104 23.91 4.73 1.53
CA THR A 104 24.02 3.30 1.84
C THR A 104 22.68 2.61 1.63
N PHE A 105 22.61 1.70 0.65
CA PHE A 105 21.41 0.90 0.41
C PHE A 105 21.59 -0.54 0.92
N VAL A 106 20.68 -0.99 1.78
CA VAL A 106 20.68 -2.36 2.33
C VAL A 106 19.52 -3.15 1.72
N ALA A 107 19.86 -4.11 0.88
CA ALA A 107 18.95 -5.05 0.26
C ALA A 107 18.86 -6.37 1.06
N MET A 108 17.68 -6.95 1.10
CA MET A 108 17.41 -8.29 1.63
C MET A 108 17.48 -9.34 0.52
N PHE A 109 17.52 -10.61 0.90
CA PHE A 109 17.58 -11.77 -0.02
C PHE A 109 16.46 -11.82 -1.08
N GLN A 110 15.35 -11.13 -0.84
CA GLN A 110 14.20 -11.01 -1.73
C GLN A 110 14.22 -9.72 -2.56
N THR A 111 15.00 -8.71 -2.19
CA THR A 111 15.02 -7.41 -2.85
C THR A 111 15.41 -7.56 -4.32
N GLY A 112 14.53 -7.09 -5.19
CA GLY A 112 14.68 -7.18 -6.64
C GLY A 112 14.87 -8.60 -7.14
N GLN A 113 14.34 -9.64 -6.47
CA GLN A 113 14.43 -11.04 -6.92
C GLN A 113 13.89 -11.27 -8.35
N HIS A 114 12.97 -10.41 -8.80
CA HIS A 114 12.29 -10.53 -10.09
C HIS A 114 12.33 -9.22 -10.86
N GLU A 115 12.40 -9.34 -12.19
CA GLU A 115 11.92 -8.32 -13.11
C GLU A 115 10.39 -8.49 -13.28
N PRO A 116 9.68 -7.45 -13.75
CA PRO A 116 8.27 -7.54 -14.08
C PRO A 116 7.87 -8.74 -14.97
N THR A 117 8.75 -9.13 -15.91
CA THR A 117 8.51 -10.23 -16.88
C THR A 117 9.31 -11.49 -16.62
N LYS A 118 10.28 -11.46 -15.70
CA LYS A 118 11.23 -12.57 -15.53
C LYS A 118 11.47 -12.83 -14.06
N ARG A 119 11.29 -14.08 -13.68
CA ARG A 119 11.54 -14.55 -12.32
C ARG A 119 13.02 -14.86 -12.11
N TRP A 120 13.42 -14.78 -10.85
CA TRP A 120 14.74 -15.18 -10.35
C TRP A 120 15.91 -14.51 -11.08
N THR A 121 15.71 -13.27 -11.52
CA THR A 121 16.70 -12.49 -12.28
C THR A 121 17.54 -11.59 -11.42
N TYR A 122 17.13 -11.23 -10.21
CA TYR A 122 17.92 -10.37 -9.32
C TYR A 122 18.49 -9.08 -9.97
N PRO A 123 17.71 -8.30 -10.77
CA PRO A 123 18.21 -7.14 -11.52
C PRO A 123 19.02 -6.15 -10.68
N LEU A 124 18.61 -5.87 -9.44
CA LEU A 124 19.35 -4.96 -8.58
C LEU A 124 20.74 -5.50 -8.23
N ALA A 125 20.84 -6.78 -7.85
CA ALA A 125 22.14 -7.39 -7.55
C ALA A 125 23.06 -7.40 -8.79
N HIS A 126 22.50 -7.64 -9.98
CA HIS A 126 23.23 -7.57 -11.24
C HIS A 126 23.75 -6.15 -11.55
N ALA A 127 22.96 -5.10 -11.29
CA ALA A 127 23.40 -3.71 -11.45
C ALA A 127 24.64 -3.39 -10.58
N PHE A 128 24.79 -4.06 -9.44
CA PHE A 128 25.98 -3.95 -8.58
C PHE A 128 27.10 -4.95 -8.91
N GLY A 129 27.00 -5.74 -9.98
CA GLY A 129 28.04 -6.69 -10.41
C GLY A 129 28.08 -7.98 -9.58
N LEU A 130 26.93 -8.40 -9.07
CA LEU A 130 26.75 -9.66 -8.36
C LEU A 130 25.96 -10.65 -9.21
N THR A 131 26.21 -11.94 -9.03
CA THR A 131 25.37 -13.01 -9.54
C THR A 131 24.74 -13.72 -8.35
N VAL A 132 23.43 -13.90 -8.40
CA VAL A 132 22.68 -14.54 -7.33
C VAL A 132 22.16 -15.88 -7.81
N LYS A 133 22.39 -16.92 -7.02
CA LYS A 133 21.75 -18.22 -7.21
C LYS A 133 20.76 -18.42 -6.06
N PRO A 134 19.45 -18.48 -6.35
CA PRO A 134 18.47 -18.74 -5.30
C PRO A 134 18.60 -20.15 -4.76
N THR A 135 18.39 -20.29 -3.46
CA THR A 135 18.22 -21.61 -2.84
C THR A 135 16.73 -21.88 -2.71
N LEU A 136 16.22 -22.91 -3.38
CA LEU A 136 14.80 -23.29 -3.36
C LEU A 136 14.35 -23.66 -1.93
N ILE A 137 13.42 -22.88 -1.38
CA ILE A 137 12.69 -23.20 -0.16
C ILE A 137 11.39 -23.86 -0.55
N THR A 138 11.18 -25.09 -0.09
CA THR A 138 9.98 -25.89 -0.33
C THR A 138 9.23 -26.13 0.98
N GLU A 139 7.93 -26.43 0.89
CA GLU A 139 7.13 -26.86 2.05
C GLU A 139 7.72 -28.11 2.74
N GLU A 140 8.55 -28.89 2.05
CA GLU A 140 9.21 -30.09 2.57
C GLU A 140 10.56 -29.82 3.26
N ASN A 141 11.23 -28.72 2.92
CA ASN A 141 12.57 -28.40 3.41
C ASN A 141 12.63 -27.16 4.32
N TYR A 142 11.56 -26.36 4.42
CA TYR A 142 11.54 -25.17 5.28
C TYR A 142 11.63 -25.50 6.79
N HIS A 143 11.05 -26.62 7.24
CA HIS A 143 11.23 -27.13 8.61
C HIS A 143 12.57 -27.85 8.81
N LYS A 144 13.18 -28.31 7.71
CA LYS A 144 14.48 -29.00 7.68
C LYS A 144 15.62 -28.02 7.47
N TRP A 145 15.43 -26.76 7.88
CA TRP A 145 16.37 -25.68 7.61
C TRP A 145 17.18 -25.31 8.87
N PRO A 146 18.21 -26.10 9.22
CA PRO A 146 19.49 -25.55 9.59
C PRO A 146 20.32 -25.41 8.30
N LEU A 147 20.04 -24.44 7.42
CA LEU A 147 21.05 -24.14 6.40
C LEU A 147 22.17 -23.34 7.02
N GLY A 148 23.37 -23.83 6.76
CA GLY A 148 24.59 -23.05 6.67
C GLY A 148 24.89 -22.24 7.92
N LYS A 149 25.85 -22.74 8.68
CA LYS A 149 26.64 -21.86 9.53
C LYS A 149 27.20 -20.70 8.68
N LEU A 150 26.85 -19.46 9.04
CA LEU A 150 27.46 -18.27 8.44
C LEU A 150 28.78 -18.02 9.11
N LYS A 151 29.88 -18.05 8.35
CA LYS A 151 31.18 -17.62 8.85
C LYS A 151 31.42 -16.17 8.46
N PHE A 152 31.42 -15.28 9.44
CA PHE A 152 31.77 -13.88 9.24
C PHE A 152 33.27 -13.72 9.07
N THR A 153 33.68 -12.79 8.21
CA THR A 153 35.11 -12.49 8.00
C THR A 153 35.71 -11.81 9.23
N GLN A 154 37.04 -11.80 9.33
CA GLN A 154 37.73 -11.12 10.44
C GLN A 154 37.70 -9.59 10.26
N GLU A 155 37.63 -9.15 9.01
CA GLU A 155 37.77 -7.78 8.57
C GLU A 155 36.44 -7.01 8.52
N GLN A 156 35.30 -7.71 8.50
CA GLN A 156 33.98 -7.07 8.45
C GLN A 156 33.70 -6.24 9.69
N ASN A 157 33.02 -5.10 9.53
CA ASN A 157 32.61 -4.23 10.64
C ASN A 157 31.10 -4.03 10.73
N LEU A 158 30.30 -4.78 9.96
CA LEU A 158 28.85 -4.62 9.94
C LEU A 158 28.22 -5.16 11.23
N ILE A 159 28.72 -6.27 11.76
CA ILE A 159 28.26 -6.86 13.04
C ILE A 159 29.49 -7.21 13.88
N PRO A 160 30.02 -6.25 14.66
CA PRO A 160 31.27 -6.41 15.38
C PRO A 160 31.33 -7.65 16.28
N SER A 161 30.23 -8.03 16.93
CA SER A 161 30.20 -9.21 17.81
C SER A 161 30.44 -10.54 17.10
N LEU A 162 30.25 -10.58 15.78
CA LEU A 162 30.40 -11.76 14.93
C LEU A 162 31.72 -11.83 14.15
N LYS A 163 32.64 -10.87 14.28
CA LYS A 163 33.96 -10.91 13.59
C LYS A 163 34.67 -12.25 13.77
N GLY A 164 34.97 -12.91 12.64
CA GLY A 164 35.63 -14.23 12.62
C GLY A 164 34.82 -15.39 13.17
N LYS A 165 33.59 -15.15 13.65
CA LYS A 165 32.74 -16.14 14.30
C LYS A 165 31.78 -16.74 13.31
N THR A 166 31.19 -17.84 13.77
CA THR A 166 30.16 -18.55 13.06
C THR A 166 28.84 -18.41 13.81
N CYS A 167 27.74 -18.14 13.10
CA CYS A 167 26.40 -18.16 13.66
C CYS A 167 25.43 -18.90 12.75
N GLU A 168 24.22 -19.16 13.24
CA GLU A 168 23.16 -19.74 12.41
C GLU A 168 22.69 -18.72 11.36
N GLY A 169 22.74 -19.11 10.09
CA GLY A 169 22.26 -18.29 8.98
C GLY A 169 20.75 -18.21 8.85
N SER A 170 19.99 -19.04 9.56
CA SER A 170 18.53 -19.09 9.44
C SER A 170 17.83 -17.95 10.18
N GLY A 171 16.76 -17.47 9.55
CA GLY A 171 15.83 -16.50 10.10
C GLY A 171 14.43 -16.72 9.55
N VAL A 172 13.41 -16.24 10.25
CA VAL A 172 12.01 -16.48 9.88
C VAL A 172 11.14 -15.27 10.20
N SER A 173 10.05 -15.15 9.49
CA SER A 173 8.91 -14.28 9.79
C SER A 173 7.69 -15.16 10.00
N ILE A 174 7.00 -15.04 11.13
CA ILE A 174 5.75 -15.77 11.42
C ILE A 174 4.63 -14.74 11.53
N ASP A 175 3.65 -14.77 10.62
CA ASP A 175 2.55 -13.81 10.64
C ASP A 175 1.46 -14.17 11.67
N TYR A 176 0.42 -13.34 11.78
CA TYR A 176 -0.66 -13.52 12.76
C TYR A 176 -1.54 -14.76 12.50
N MET A 177 -1.39 -15.39 11.33
CA MET A 177 -2.04 -16.65 10.96
C MET A 177 -1.09 -17.85 11.14
N ASP A 178 0.03 -17.64 11.84
CA ASP A 178 1.12 -18.60 12.01
C ASP A 178 1.75 -19.07 10.68
N VAL A 179 1.62 -18.27 9.61
CA VAL A 179 2.30 -18.55 8.33
C VAL A 179 3.75 -18.12 8.45
N LEU A 180 4.64 -19.10 8.31
CA LEU A 180 6.09 -18.91 8.38
C LEU A 180 6.67 -18.60 6.99
N ARG A 181 7.52 -17.58 6.91
CA ARG A 181 8.30 -17.20 5.73
C ARG A 181 9.78 -17.14 6.06
N THR A 182 10.60 -17.61 5.13
CA THR A 182 12.07 -17.62 5.24
C THR A 182 12.70 -17.54 3.84
N GLY A 183 14.02 -17.47 3.77
CA GLY A 183 14.73 -17.03 2.57
C GLY A 183 16.23 -17.26 2.61
N ALA A 184 16.83 -17.63 1.49
CA ALA A 184 18.28 -17.50 1.34
C ALA A 184 18.73 -17.52 -0.11
N ILE A 185 19.88 -16.89 -0.33
CA ILE A 185 20.56 -16.85 -1.62
C ILE A 185 22.06 -17.11 -1.46
N GLN A 186 22.64 -17.74 -2.47
CA GLN A 186 24.07 -17.82 -2.67
C GLN A 186 24.50 -16.65 -3.55
N ILE A 187 25.51 -15.90 -3.10
CA ILE A 187 26.00 -14.72 -3.82
C ILE A 187 27.40 -15.01 -4.36
N HIS A 188 27.57 -14.75 -5.64
CA HIS A 188 28.83 -14.88 -6.35
C HIS A 188 29.24 -13.52 -6.91
N LYS A 189 30.54 -13.24 -6.90
CA LYS A 189 31.07 -12.02 -7.52
C LYS A 189 31.07 -12.17 -9.03
N ALA A 190 30.67 -11.11 -9.75
CA ALA A 190 30.99 -10.97 -11.17
C ALA A 190 32.21 -10.04 -11.39
N GLY A 191 32.62 -9.25 -10.38
CA GLY A 191 33.75 -8.30 -10.46
C GLY A 191 34.59 -8.17 -9.17
N SER A 192 35.55 -7.23 -9.14
CA SER A 192 36.53 -7.05 -8.05
C SER A 192 36.04 -6.27 -6.83
N ASP A 193 34.98 -5.46 -6.96
CA ASP A 193 34.61 -4.45 -5.96
C ASP A 193 33.70 -4.98 -4.84
N ALA A 194 33.42 -6.28 -4.86
CA ALA A 194 32.57 -6.97 -3.90
C ALA A 194 33.40 -7.45 -2.70
N THR A 195 33.12 -6.89 -1.51
CA THR A 195 33.75 -7.25 -0.24
C THR A 195 32.82 -8.18 0.55
N PRO A 196 33.20 -9.45 0.75
CA PRO A 196 32.41 -10.39 1.53
C PRO A 196 32.41 -10.02 3.02
N ILE A 197 31.22 -10.07 3.62
CA ILE A 197 31.01 -9.88 5.07
C ILE A 197 30.87 -11.25 5.76
N ALA A 198 30.17 -12.18 5.12
CA ALA A 198 29.99 -13.53 5.62
C ALA A 198 29.90 -14.53 4.46
N TYR A 199 30.31 -15.77 4.72
CA TYR A 199 30.26 -16.88 3.78
C TYR A 199 29.34 -17.99 4.29
N TRP A 200 28.73 -18.68 3.34
CA TRP A 200 28.16 -20.01 3.57
C TRP A 200 29.27 -21.06 3.68
N GLU A 201 28.93 -22.25 4.20
CA GLU A 201 29.89 -23.35 4.37
C GLU A 201 30.47 -23.85 3.04
N ASP A 202 29.73 -23.68 1.94
CA ASP A 202 30.18 -24.00 0.57
C ASP A 202 31.14 -22.97 -0.04
N GLY A 203 31.48 -21.90 0.70
CA GLY A 203 32.36 -20.83 0.27
C GLY A 203 31.71 -19.74 -0.58
N SER A 204 30.42 -19.86 -0.93
CA SER A 204 29.68 -18.75 -1.55
C SER A 204 29.45 -17.62 -0.54
N MET A 205 29.31 -16.39 -1.02
CA MET A 205 29.05 -15.25 -0.14
C MET A 205 27.59 -15.27 0.31
N ALA A 206 27.37 -15.05 1.61
CA ALA A 206 26.05 -14.94 2.21
C ALA A 206 25.65 -13.49 2.44
N ILE A 207 26.63 -12.64 2.74
CA ILE A 207 26.46 -11.19 2.91
C ILE A 207 27.62 -10.52 2.20
N VAL A 208 27.33 -9.54 1.37
CA VAL A 208 28.35 -8.82 0.59
C VAL A 208 28.08 -7.33 0.61
N GLN A 209 29.16 -6.55 0.61
CA GLN A 209 29.13 -5.10 0.40
C GLN A 209 29.82 -4.78 -0.93
N VAL A 210 29.22 -3.91 -1.73
CA VAL A 210 29.81 -3.38 -2.97
C VAL A 210 29.94 -1.87 -2.82
N LYS A 211 31.13 -1.33 -3.08
CA LYS A 211 31.34 0.12 -3.13
C LYS A 211 31.02 0.65 -4.53
N ARG A 212 30.23 1.71 -4.62
CA ARG A 212 29.96 2.44 -5.88
C ARG A 212 29.98 3.93 -5.59
N GLY A 213 30.77 4.69 -6.35
CA GLY A 213 31.00 6.10 -6.07
C GLY A 213 31.44 6.34 -4.62
N SER A 214 30.74 7.24 -3.95
CA SER A 214 30.97 7.58 -2.53
C SER A 214 30.19 6.69 -1.55
N GLY A 215 29.19 5.95 -2.03
CA GLY A 215 28.32 5.14 -1.20
C GLY A 215 28.61 3.64 -1.27
N ARG A 216 27.65 2.85 -0.80
CA ARG A 216 27.75 1.39 -0.77
C ARG A 216 26.39 0.69 -0.85
N PHE A 217 26.38 -0.44 -1.53
CA PHE A 217 25.28 -1.38 -1.57
C PHE A 217 25.62 -2.59 -0.71
N ILE A 218 24.68 -3.03 0.13
CA ILE A 218 24.84 -4.21 0.99
C ILE A 218 23.72 -5.18 0.67
N LEU A 219 24.06 -6.39 0.23
CA LEU A 219 23.09 -7.47 0.01
C LEU A 219 23.19 -8.47 1.15
N VAL A 220 22.11 -8.55 1.94
CA VAL A 220 21.95 -9.51 3.04
C VAL A 220 21.20 -10.73 2.51
N GLY A 221 21.95 -11.76 2.12
CA GLY A 221 21.44 -12.93 1.41
C GLY A 221 20.66 -13.94 2.26
N THR A 222 20.35 -13.61 3.52
CA THR A 222 19.52 -14.44 4.40
C THR A 222 18.94 -13.58 5.54
N PRO A 223 17.73 -13.86 6.05
CA PRO A 223 17.13 -13.10 7.14
C PRO A 223 17.75 -13.45 8.51
N PHE A 224 19.04 -13.78 8.61
CA PHE A 224 19.66 -14.24 9.86
C PHE A 224 19.50 -13.24 11.03
N ALA A 225 19.37 -11.93 10.78
CA ALA A 225 19.11 -10.94 11.84
C ALA A 225 17.63 -10.88 12.26
N TYR A 226 16.78 -11.75 11.71
CA TYR A 226 15.32 -11.72 11.84
C TYR A 226 14.78 -13.09 12.27
N ARG A 227 14.05 -13.07 13.38
CA ARG A 227 13.17 -14.16 13.82
C ARG A 227 11.91 -13.51 14.35
N PHE A 228 11.14 -12.97 13.43
CA PHE A 228 9.93 -12.22 13.73
C PHE A 228 8.76 -13.14 14.04
N ARG A 229 7.96 -12.71 15.01
CA ARG A 229 6.62 -13.20 15.23
C ARG A 229 5.68 -12.00 15.30
N ASP A 230 4.67 -12.01 14.44
CA ASP A 230 3.53 -11.11 14.55
C ASP A 230 2.68 -11.56 15.75
N VAL A 231 2.83 -10.83 16.84
CA VAL A 231 1.97 -10.95 18.01
C VAL A 231 0.91 -9.86 17.90
N GLN A 232 -0.08 -10.13 17.05
CA GLN A 232 -1.33 -9.36 16.90
C GLN A 232 -1.13 -7.89 16.53
N GLY A 233 -0.30 -7.66 15.52
CA GLY A 233 0.05 -6.35 14.99
C GLY A 233 1.45 -5.88 15.39
N GLN A 234 2.09 -6.52 16.39
CA GLN A 234 3.46 -6.24 16.79
C GLN A 234 4.44 -7.27 16.23
N TRP A 235 5.46 -6.79 15.51
CA TRP A 235 6.52 -7.64 14.96
C TRP A 235 7.68 -7.74 15.95
N LEU A 236 7.61 -8.75 16.81
CA LEU A 236 8.64 -9.00 17.83
C LEU A 236 9.73 -9.90 17.27
N ASN A 237 10.97 -9.46 17.42
CA ASN A 237 12.16 -10.23 17.06
C ASN A 237 12.69 -11.01 18.27
N ASP A 238 13.35 -12.13 18.03
CA ASP A 238 14.15 -12.81 19.06
C ASP A 238 15.20 -11.86 19.65
N LYS A 239 15.48 -11.99 20.95
CA LYS A 239 16.44 -11.13 21.67
C LYS A 239 17.84 -11.16 21.07
N VAL A 240 18.34 -12.33 20.66
CA VAL A 240 19.69 -12.45 20.08
C VAL A 240 19.74 -11.80 18.70
N ARG A 241 18.78 -12.14 17.83
CA ARG A 241 18.65 -11.56 16.48
C ARG A 241 18.41 -10.04 16.52
N GLN A 242 17.65 -9.55 17.49
CA GLN A 242 17.45 -8.12 17.74
C GLN A 242 18.76 -7.41 18.10
N GLY A 243 19.65 -8.09 18.83
CA GLY A 243 21.02 -7.62 19.09
C GLY A 243 21.83 -7.46 17.80
N TYR A 244 21.77 -8.45 16.89
CA TYR A 244 22.45 -8.37 15.60
C TYR A 244 21.91 -7.24 14.72
N LEU A 245 20.59 -7.04 14.67
CA LEU A 245 19.97 -5.93 13.96
C LEU A 245 20.43 -4.58 14.53
N LYS A 246 20.47 -4.45 15.86
CA LYS A 246 20.96 -3.24 16.55
C LYS A 246 22.42 -2.94 16.17
N GLU A 247 23.30 -3.94 16.20
CA GLU A 247 24.70 -3.79 15.83
C GLU A 247 24.87 -3.42 14.35
N MET A 248 24.10 -4.05 13.47
CA MET A 248 24.08 -3.74 12.05
C MET A 248 23.73 -2.27 11.81
N LEU A 249 22.61 -1.81 12.36
CA LEU A 249 22.15 -0.42 12.22
C LEU A 249 23.15 0.58 12.83
N ALA A 250 23.73 0.27 14.00
CA ALA A 250 24.75 1.10 14.62
C ALA A 250 26.01 1.25 13.75
N SER A 251 26.44 0.15 13.10
CA SER A 251 27.59 0.15 12.18
C SER A 251 27.33 0.90 10.86
N LEU A 252 26.05 1.14 10.54
CA LEU A 252 25.62 2.01 9.45
C LEU A 252 25.44 3.47 9.90
N GLY A 253 25.68 3.80 11.17
CA GLY A 253 25.52 5.14 11.72
C GLY A 253 24.10 5.44 12.23
N VAL A 254 23.17 4.48 12.17
CA VAL A 254 21.80 4.63 12.65
C VAL A 254 21.78 4.38 14.16
N LYS A 255 21.44 5.42 14.94
CA LYS A 255 21.47 5.39 16.40
C LYS A 255 20.06 5.43 17.00
N PRO A 256 19.81 4.68 18.09
CA PRO A 256 18.57 4.80 18.82
C PRO A 256 18.44 6.20 19.44
N GLN A 257 17.24 6.75 19.43
CA GLN A 257 16.95 8.07 20.04
C GLN A 257 16.42 7.93 21.47
N THR A 258 15.93 6.74 21.79
CA THR A 258 15.21 6.39 23.01
C THR A 258 15.57 4.95 23.40
N GLN A 259 15.30 4.59 24.65
CA GLN A 259 15.49 3.25 25.17
C GLN A 259 14.28 2.83 25.99
N SER A 260 13.88 1.58 25.80
CA SER A 260 12.86 0.89 26.58
C SER A 260 13.44 -0.45 27.02
N SER A 261 13.30 -0.80 28.31
CA SER A 261 13.70 -2.12 28.79
C SER A 261 12.76 -3.25 28.35
N ASP A 262 11.57 -2.90 27.83
CA ASP A 262 10.58 -3.87 27.33
C ASP A 262 10.26 -3.59 25.85
N PRO A 263 10.50 -4.56 24.95
CA PRO A 263 10.31 -4.36 23.51
C PRO A 263 8.84 -4.12 23.11
N ARG A 264 7.88 -4.42 24.00
CA ARG A 264 6.44 -4.20 23.78
C ARG A 264 6.02 -2.75 24.00
N VAL A 265 6.85 -1.97 24.70
CA VAL A 265 6.65 -0.54 24.88
C VAL A 265 7.53 0.20 23.88
N TRP A 266 6.89 0.86 22.92
CA TRP A 266 7.57 1.68 21.94
C TRP A 266 7.78 3.07 22.52
N PHE A 267 9.02 3.52 22.53
CA PHE A 267 9.37 4.85 23.00
C PHE A 267 9.88 5.67 21.83
N GLU A 268 9.09 6.63 21.35
CA GLU A 268 9.36 7.37 20.12
C GLU A 268 9.63 8.84 20.44
N ARG A 269 10.69 9.41 19.87
CA ARG A 269 10.96 10.85 19.96
C ARG A 269 10.32 11.58 18.78
N ARG A 270 9.76 12.74 19.08
CA ARG A 270 9.22 13.75 18.15
C ARG A 270 9.66 15.13 18.60
N GLU A 271 9.39 16.13 17.77
CA GLU A 271 9.53 17.53 18.14
C GLU A 271 8.18 18.23 18.16
N SER A 272 8.00 19.21 19.04
CA SER A 272 6.81 20.05 19.03
C SER A 272 6.86 21.03 17.85
N LYS A 273 5.71 21.28 17.22
CA LYS A 273 5.59 22.20 16.06
C LYS A 273 5.97 23.65 16.34
N ASN A 274 6.01 24.03 17.61
CA ASN A 274 6.49 25.34 18.06
C ASN A 274 7.98 25.35 18.39
N GLY A 275 8.69 24.23 18.21
CA GLY A 275 10.13 24.11 18.42
C GLY A 275 10.56 24.20 19.89
N LEU A 276 9.62 24.27 20.83
CA LEU A 276 9.92 24.45 22.25
C LEU A 276 10.39 23.15 22.93
N TYR A 277 9.85 22.01 22.51
CA TYR A 277 10.01 20.75 23.22
C TYR A 277 10.46 19.62 22.28
N ASP A 278 11.32 18.76 22.81
CA ASP A 278 11.36 17.37 22.37
C ASP A 278 10.23 16.64 23.11
N VAL A 279 9.42 15.88 22.38
CA VAL A 279 8.26 15.15 22.93
C VAL A 279 8.45 13.66 22.68
N TYR A 280 8.37 12.87 23.73
CA TYR A 280 8.63 11.44 23.73
C TYR A 280 7.35 10.66 24.04
N PHE A 281 6.96 9.77 23.14
CA PHE A 281 5.74 8.98 23.23
C PHE A 281 6.08 7.58 23.69
N ALA A 282 5.66 7.20 24.89
CA ALA A 282 5.71 5.82 25.36
C ALA A 282 4.35 5.16 25.12
N ASN A 283 4.33 4.15 24.25
CA ASN A 283 3.11 3.49 23.81
C ASN A 283 3.22 1.98 24.01
N ALA A 284 2.23 1.39 24.69
CA ALA A 284 2.04 -0.06 24.68
C ALA A 284 0.92 -0.39 23.67
N LEU A 285 1.27 -0.63 22.40
CA LEU A 285 0.26 -1.05 21.41
C LEU A 285 -0.23 -2.45 21.78
N GLY A 286 -1.55 -2.59 21.95
CA GLY A 286 -2.05 -3.69 22.72
C GLY A 286 -1.93 -5.06 22.06
N ILE A 287 -1.59 -5.99 22.94
CA ILE A 287 -1.65 -7.43 22.77
C ILE A 287 -3.13 -7.78 22.94
N ARG A 288 -3.81 -8.20 21.88
CA ARG A 288 -5.10 -8.92 21.94
C ARG A 288 -4.92 -10.35 22.50
N ASP A 289 -3.97 -10.59 23.40
CA ASP A 289 -3.94 -11.90 24.04
C ASP A 289 -5.23 -12.00 24.83
N LYS A 290 -5.94 -13.13 24.70
CA LYS A 290 -7.12 -13.43 25.52
C LYS A 290 -6.77 -13.43 27.01
N ASN A 291 -5.48 -13.37 27.36
CA ASN A 291 -4.94 -13.35 28.71
C ASN A 291 -4.54 -11.96 29.24
N TRP A 292 -4.52 -10.89 28.43
CA TRP A 292 -4.16 -9.56 28.94
C TRP A 292 -5.40 -8.85 29.48
N LYS A 293 -5.48 -8.71 30.81
CA LYS A 293 -6.57 -7.99 31.47
C LYS A 293 -6.31 -6.49 31.35
N VAL A 294 -7.37 -5.69 31.28
CA VAL A 294 -7.30 -4.21 31.17
C VAL A 294 -6.45 -3.58 32.29
N ASP A 295 -6.28 -4.27 33.41
CA ASP A 295 -5.50 -3.82 34.57
C ASP A 295 -4.01 -4.22 34.55
N ASP A 296 -3.57 -5.04 33.57
CA ASP A 296 -2.20 -5.53 33.50
C ASP A 296 -1.26 -4.41 32.98
N ARG A 297 -0.56 -3.73 33.89
CA ARG A 297 0.44 -2.71 33.54
C ARG A 297 1.79 -3.34 33.20
N ILE A 298 2.51 -2.74 32.25
CA ILE A 298 3.93 -3.01 32.01
C ILE A 298 4.74 -1.97 32.77
N ASP A 299 5.52 -2.42 33.75
CA ASP A 299 6.56 -1.61 34.37
C ASP A 299 7.81 -1.66 33.51
N VAL A 300 8.23 -0.52 32.99
CA VAL A 300 9.30 -0.41 32.01
C VAL A 300 10.26 0.72 32.36
N GLN A 301 11.56 0.48 32.24
CA GLN A 301 12.58 1.54 32.33
C GLN A 301 12.61 2.30 31.00
N LEU A 302 12.50 3.62 31.07
CA LEU A 302 12.52 4.49 29.90
C LEU A 302 13.67 5.48 30.02
N ALA A 303 14.52 5.55 29.00
CA ALA A 303 15.59 6.53 28.91
C ALA A 303 15.61 7.21 27.53
N MET A 304 16.08 8.45 27.51
CA MET A 304 16.17 9.26 26.29
C MET A 304 17.50 10.01 26.25
N GLN A 305 17.99 10.35 25.06
CA GLN A 305 19.23 11.11 24.94
C GLN A 305 19.10 12.48 25.62
N LEU A 306 20.07 12.85 26.47
CA LEU A 306 20.14 14.21 27.01
C LEU A 306 20.49 15.17 25.88
N ARG A 307 19.63 16.17 25.66
CA ARG A 307 19.86 17.15 24.60
C ARG A 307 19.99 18.58 25.10
N GLY A 308 19.52 18.91 26.30
CA GLY A 308 19.55 20.25 26.86
C GLY A 308 19.13 20.26 28.31
N ASP A 309 17.85 20.55 28.53
CA ASP A 309 17.25 20.54 29.85
C ASP A 309 17.12 19.10 30.39
N THR A 310 17.11 18.97 31.72
CA THR A 310 16.85 17.73 32.44
C THR A 310 15.45 17.73 33.05
N HIS A 311 14.74 18.86 33.02
CA HIS A 311 13.37 18.97 33.50
C HIS A 311 12.41 18.30 32.52
N VAL A 312 11.69 17.28 33.02
CA VAL A 312 10.74 16.49 32.25
C VAL A 312 9.34 16.72 32.82
N ILE A 313 8.36 16.97 31.94
CA ILE A 313 6.94 17.06 32.30
C ILE A 313 6.12 16.02 31.54
N GLU A 314 4.97 15.63 32.08
CA GLU A 314 4.02 14.72 31.41
C GLU A 314 2.78 15.46 30.88
N PRO A 315 2.82 16.08 29.67
CA PRO A 315 1.70 16.85 29.14
C PRO A 315 0.45 16.02 28.83
N SER A 316 0.54 14.69 28.80
CA SER A 316 -0.60 13.79 28.64
C SER A 316 -1.49 13.69 29.89
N VAL A 317 -1.07 14.25 31.03
CA VAL A 317 -1.78 14.20 32.32
C VAL A 317 -2.22 15.61 32.74
N GLN A 318 -3.32 15.68 33.49
CA GLN A 318 -3.83 16.93 34.05
C GLN A 318 -2.75 17.68 34.83
N GLY A 319 -2.57 18.97 34.51
CA GLY A 319 -1.58 19.82 35.18
C GLY A 319 -0.16 19.68 34.66
N ALA A 320 0.10 18.76 33.72
CA ALA A 320 1.43 18.49 33.16
C ALA A 320 2.50 18.32 34.25
N PRO A 321 2.34 17.36 35.18
CA PRO A 321 3.20 17.23 36.34
C PRO A 321 4.65 16.96 35.95
N ASP A 322 5.56 17.37 36.83
CA ASP A 322 6.97 17.03 36.74
C ASP A 322 7.14 15.51 36.86
N VAL A 323 8.06 14.97 36.06
CA VAL A 323 8.45 13.57 36.10
C VAL A 323 9.86 13.50 36.66
N SER A 324 10.04 12.73 37.74
CA SER A 324 11.35 12.45 38.30
C SER A 324 12.25 11.84 37.23
N ALA A 325 13.39 12.47 36.99
CA ALA A 325 14.37 12.02 36.03
C ALA A 325 15.80 12.21 36.57
N MET A 326 16.70 11.33 36.17
CA MET A 326 18.12 11.41 36.51
C MET A 326 18.96 11.40 35.25
N VAL A 327 20.13 12.04 35.29
CA VAL A 327 21.08 11.93 34.18
C VAL A 327 22.04 10.78 34.45
N VAL A 328 22.03 9.77 33.59
CA VAL A 328 22.90 8.59 33.64
C VAL A 328 23.54 8.41 32.27
N ASP A 329 24.88 8.38 32.20
CA ASP A 329 25.64 8.16 30.96
C ASP A 329 25.22 9.04 29.76
N GLY A 330 24.90 10.31 30.04
CA GLY A 330 24.46 11.27 29.01
C GLY A 330 23.04 11.03 28.50
N GLN A 331 22.23 10.30 29.25
CA GLN A 331 20.80 10.08 29.01
C GLN A 331 19.97 10.60 30.18
N ILE A 332 18.75 11.01 29.90
CA ILE A 332 17.71 11.26 30.89
C ILE A 332 17.01 9.92 31.13
N ASP A 333 17.21 9.35 32.30
CA ASP A 333 16.54 8.16 32.80
C ASP A 333 15.28 8.58 33.59
N LEU A 334 14.11 8.11 33.14
CA LEU A 334 12.83 8.37 33.79
C LEU A 334 12.52 7.35 34.89
N GLY A 335 13.39 6.37 35.13
CA GLY A 335 13.14 5.24 36.01
C GLY A 335 11.99 4.36 35.51
N THR A 336 11.41 3.58 36.43
CA THR A 336 10.31 2.66 36.12
C THR A 336 9.03 3.44 35.85
N GLN A 337 8.46 3.27 34.67
CA GLN A 337 7.20 3.84 34.25
C GLN A 337 6.17 2.73 34.03
N GLY A 338 4.99 2.86 34.65
CA GLY A 338 3.88 1.94 34.43
C GLY A 338 3.06 2.35 33.20
N ILE A 339 2.95 1.47 32.20
CA ILE A 339 2.15 1.69 30.98
C ILE A 339 1.02 0.66 30.92
N ALA A 340 -0.23 1.13 30.86
CA ALA A 340 -1.40 0.26 30.72
C ALA A 340 -1.52 -0.30 29.28
N PRO A 341 -2.31 -1.36 29.05
CA PRO A 341 -2.61 -1.85 27.71
C PRO A 341 -3.24 -0.76 26.84
N TYR A 342 -2.73 -0.58 25.60
CA TYR A 342 -3.12 0.53 24.72
C TYR A 342 -2.88 1.93 25.33
N GLY A 343 -2.09 1.99 26.40
CA GLY A 343 -1.72 3.21 27.09
C GLY A 343 -0.72 4.00 26.26
N ILE A 344 -0.94 5.32 26.24
CA ILE A 344 -0.07 6.30 25.63
C ILE A 344 0.28 7.30 26.72
N ARG A 345 1.57 7.48 26.97
CA ARG A 345 2.10 8.55 27.80
C ARG A 345 3.05 9.41 26.98
N GLN A 346 3.06 10.70 27.27
CA GLN A 346 3.94 11.65 26.61
C GLN A 346 4.80 12.35 27.63
N PHE A 347 6.09 12.41 27.38
CA PHE A 347 7.06 13.15 28.18
C PHE A 347 7.59 14.29 27.32
N ALA A 348 7.76 15.48 27.89
CA ALA A 348 8.29 16.63 27.17
C ALA A 348 9.49 17.22 27.91
N VAL A 349 10.51 17.59 27.14
CA VAL A 349 11.74 18.21 27.63
C VAL A 349 11.99 19.47 26.81
N VAL A 350 12.35 20.58 27.47
CA VAL A 350 12.65 21.84 26.79
C VAL A 350 13.88 21.67 25.92
N ARG A 351 13.81 22.14 24.67
CA ARG A 351 14.94 22.09 23.74
C ARG A 351 16.03 23.09 24.15
N PRO A 352 17.30 22.79 23.86
CA PRO A 352 18.38 23.76 23.97
C PRO A 352 18.09 25.02 23.16
N ASN A 353 18.59 26.16 23.64
CA ASN A 353 18.57 27.42 22.91
C ASN A 353 17.15 27.80 22.45
N VAL A 354 16.13 27.46 23.25
CA VAL A 354 14.72 27.61 22.88
C VAL A 354 14.39 29.04 22.43
N GLY A 355 14.98 30.06 23.04
CA GLY A 355 14.78 31.47 22.67
C GLY A 355 15.27 31.84 21.26
N LEU A 356 16.19 31.06 20.68
CA LEU A 356 16.73 31.27 19.32
C LEU A 356 16.18 30.23 18.33
N ALA A 357 16.22 28.95 18.71
CA ALA A 357 15.89 27.84 17.83
C ALA A 357 14.38 27.65 17.66
N ALA A 358 13.57 27.91 18.70
CA ALA A 358 12.14 27.67 18.62
C ALA A 358 11.40 28.66 17.72
N PRO A 359 11.67 29.98 17.74
CA PRO A 359 11.09 30.90 16.77
C PRO A 359 11.46 30.53 15.33
N LEU A 360 12.72 30.19 15.06
CA LEU A 360 13.16 29.75 13.73
C LEU A 360 12.53 28.43 13.31
N HIS A 361 12.45 27.45 14.21
CA HIS A 361 11.79 26.17 13.93
C HIS A 361 10.29 26.36 13.72
N TRP A 362 9.61 27.12 14.58
CA TRP A 362 8.21 27.46 14.40
C TRP A 362 8.00 28.21 13.09
N LEU A 363 8.85 29.18 12.75
CA LEU A 363 8.82 29.85 11.45
C LEU A 363 9.09 28.90 10.30
N ASN A 364 9.98 27.91 10.43
CA ASN A 364 10.25 26.91 9.40
C ASN A 364 9.09 25.92 9.24
N VAL A 365 8.45 25.49 10.34
CA VAL A 365 7.25 24.64 10.33
C VAL A 365 6.07 25.43 9.79
N GLN A 366 5.88 26.68 10.22
CA GLN A 366 4.90 27.57 9.64
C GLN A 366 5.24 27.82 8.18
N TRP A 367 6.49 28.02 7.78
CA TRP A 367 6.88 28.17 6.39
C TRP A 367 6.67 26.87 5.60
N GLY A 368 6.84 25.70 6.20
CA GLY A 368 6.54 24.41 5.57
C GLY A 368 5.03 24.22 5.33
N HIS A 369 4.20 24.66 6.28
CA HIS A 369 2.74 24.53 6.24
C HIS A 369 2.00 25.73 5.59
N TRP A 370 2.61 26.92 5.63
CA TRP A 370 2.11 28.24 5.23
C TRP A 370 3.03 28.95 4.25
N ARG A 371 4.06 28.27 3.71
CA ARG A 371 4.38 28.58 2.32
C ARG A 371 3.05 28.48 1.62
N ALA A 372 2.71 29.49 0.82
CA ALA A 372 1.92 29.16 -0.34
C ALA A 372 2.64 27.94 -0.91
N LEU A 373 2.00 26.75 -0.89
CA LEU A 373 2.33 25.73 -1.88
C LEU A 373 2.58 26.56 -3.13
N GLU A 374 3.84 26.61 -3.64
CA GLU A 374 4.21 27.55 -4.73
C GLU A 374 2.98 27.69 -5.57
N PRO A 375 2.26 28.85 -5.51
CA PRO A 375 0.81 28.90 -5.70
C PRO A 375 0.57 27.95 -6.81
N VAL A 376 -0.03 26.79 -6.49
CA VAL A 376 -0.36 25.80 -7.50
C VAL A 376 -1.19 26.65 -8.39
N SER A 377 -0.55 27.12 -9.48
CA SER A 377 -0.92 28.42 -9.99
C SER A 377 -2.40 28.31 -10.30
N SER A 378 -3.17 29.39 -10.29
CA SER A 378 -4.53 29.24 -10.82
C SER A 378 -4.46 28.47 -12.14
N SER A 379 -3.39 28.65 -12.93
CA SER A 379 -2.93 27.74 -13.97
C SER A 379 -2.50 26.31 -13.61
N LEU A 380 -1.81 25.93 -12.51
CA LEU A 380 -1.50 24.52 -12.16
C LEU A 380 -2.69 23.77 -11.55
N ALA A 381 -3.55 24.41 -10.76
CA ALA A 381 -4.73 23.75 -10.18
C ALA A 381 -5.84 23.67 -11.22
N GLN A 382 -5.99 24.75 -12.01
CA GLN A 382 -6.71 24.65 -13.26
C GLN A 382 -5.98 23.73 -14.21
N GLN A 383 -4.65 23.62 -14.31
CA GLN A 383 -4.00 22.65 -15.20
C GLN A 383 -4.23 21.25 -14.72
N VAL A 384 -4.14 20.90 -13.44
CA VAL A 384 -4.45 19.54 -12.98
C VAL A 384 -5.94 19.25 -13.16
N ALA A 385 -6.82 20.22 -12.95
CA ALA A 385 -8.25 20.06 -13.26
C ALA A 385 -8.53 20.05 -14.77
N ILE A 386 -7.80 20.82 -15.57
CA ILE A 386 -7.84 20.91 -17.04
C ILE A 386 -7.15 19.71 -17.63
N GLU A 387 -6.16 19.10 -17.00
CA GLU A 387 -5.41 17.92 -17.41
C GLU A 387 -6.20 16.71 -16.99
N ALA A 388 -6.78 16.64 -15.79
CA ALA A 388 -7.74 15.61 -15.44
C ALA A 388 -8.99 15.69 -16.33
N LYS A 389 -9.48 16.91 -16.61
CA LYS A 389 -10.60 17.15 -17.53
C LYS A 389 -10.19 17.00 -18.99
N ALA A 390 -8.94 17.25 -19.39
CA ALA A 390 -8.42 17.07 -20.75
C ALA A 390 -8.00 15.64 -20.98
N ILE A 391 -7.59 14.90 -19.96
CA ILE A 391 -7.46 13.44 -19.97
C ILE A 391 -8.86 12.87 -20.13
N ALA A 392 -9.84 13.28 -19.32
CA ALA A 392 -11.24 12.85 -19.52
C ALA A 392 -11.81 13.26 -20.89
N GLN A 393 -11.59 14.50 -21.34
CA GLN A 393 -12.07 15.03 -22.63
C GLN A 393 -11.33 14.45 -23.83
N SER A 394 -10.01 14.22 -23.75
CA SER A 394 -9.25 13.52 -24.79
C SER A 394 -9.71 12.07 -24.91
N LEU A 395 -10.11 11.46 -23.80
CA LEU A 395 -10.73 10.15 -23.80
C LEU A 395 -12.20 10.17 -24.28
N GLY A 396 -12.80 11.35 -24.47
CA GLY A 396 -14.24 11.55 -24.69
C GLY A 396 -15.12 11.01 -23.55
N GLU A 397 -14.52 10.72 -22.39
CA GLU A 397 -15.19 10.24 -21.20
C GLU A 397 -15.71 11.40 -20.35
N ALA A 398 -16.84 11.18 -19.70
CA ALA A 398 -17.42 12.17 -18.81
C ALA A 398 -18.10 11.49 -17.63
N GLY A 399 -18.07 12.14 -16.47
CA GLY A 399 -18.70 11.65 -15.25
C GLY A 399 -19.70 12.67 -14.72
N LYS A 400 -20.81 12.20 -14.16
CA LYS A 400 -21.80 13.01 -13.44
C LYS A 400 -22.01 12.38 -12.07
N ASP A 401 -21.57 13.07 -11.02
CA ASP A 401 -21.87 12.67 -9.65
C ASP A 401 -23.37 12.83 -9.40
N ILE A 402 -24.02 11.75 -8.97
CA ILE A 402 -25.44 11.74 -8.63
C ILE A 402 -25.66 11.38 -7.17
N THR A 403 -24.63 11.44 -6.33
CA THR A 403 -24.64 11.04 -4.91
C THR A 403 -25.64 11.82 -4.06
N ARG A 404 -25.85 13.11 -4.36
CA ARG A 404 -26.72 14.01 -3.57
C ARG A 404 -28.13 14.12 -4.15
N ASP A 405 -28.99 14.90 -3.50
CA ASP A 405 -30.31 15.29 -4.03
C ASP A 405 -31.25 14.12 -4.34
N TRP A 406 -31.14 13.06 -3.54
CA TRP A 406 -32.09 11.96 -3.54
C TRP A 406 -33.32 12.33 -2.73
N LYS A 407 -34.49 11.94 -3.22
CA LYS A 407 -35.66 11.83 -2.37
C LYS A 407 -35.59 10.49 -1.67
N VAL A 408 -35.64 10.51 -0.34
CA VAL A 408 -35.49 9.31 0.47
C VAL A 408 -36.68 9.15 1.41
N ARG A 409 -37.09 7.91 1.61
CA ARG A 409 -38.12 7.51 2.57
C ARG A 409 -37.54 6.44 3.47
N ILE A 410 -37.52 6.72 4.77
CA ILE A 410 -36.89 5.89 5.81
C ILE A 410 -37.97 5.01 6.45
N ASP A 411 -37.67 3.73 6.62
CA ASP A 411 -38.53 2.72 7.25
C ASP A 411 -39.99 2.81 6.78
N PRO A 412 -40.24 2.67 5.47
CA PRO A 412 -41.59 2.74 4.93
C PRO A 412 -42.47 1.65 5.54
N LYS A 413 -43.73 1.98 5.86
CA LYS A 413 -44.69 1.05 6.46
C LYS A 413 -44.88 -0.24 5.66
N ASN A 414 -44.88 -0.14 4.34
CA ASN A 414 -45.00 -1.25 3.40
C ASN A 414 -43.76 -1.28 2.48
N PRO A 415 -42.63 -1.86 2.92
CA PRO A 415 -41.39 -1.84 2.16
C PRO A 415 -41.46 -2.66 0.86
N ASP A 416 -42.35 -3.65 0.78
CA ASP A 416 -42.50 -4.56 -0.37
C ASP A 416 -43.51 -4.08 -1.43
N ASP A 417 -44.26 -3.01 -1.14
CA ASP A 417 -45.14 -2.39 -2.13
C ASP A 417 -44.29 -1.79 -3.26
N ALA A 418 -44.56 -2.13 -4.52
CA ALA A 418 -43.82 -1.62 -5.67
C ALA A 418 -44.37 -0.28 -6.20
N GLN A 419 -45.52 0.21 -5.73
CA GLN A 419 -46.15 1.42 -6.26
C GLN A 419 -45.26 2.66 -6.19
N TRP A 420 -44.40 2.76 -5.17
CA TRP A 420 -43.48 3.91 -5.00
C TRP A 420 -42.39 3.99 -6.08
N VAL A 421 -42.11 2.90 -6.79
CA VAL A 421 -41.09 2.86 -7.86
C VAL A 421 -41.49 3.78 -9.01
N ASN A 422 -42.78 3.88 -9.32
CA ASN A 422 -43.30 4.72 -10.39
C ASN A 422 -43.90 6.04 -9.88
N ALA A 423 -44.21 6.13 -8.59
CA ALA A 423 -44.75 7.34 -7.99
C ALA A 423 -43.70 8.46 -7.93
N GLN A 424 -44.15 9.69 -8.17
CA GLN A 424 -43.34 10.86 -7.83
C GLN A 424 -43.33 11.04 -6.30
N PRO A 425 -42.18 11.41 -5.71
CA PRO A 425 -42.07 11.66 -4.27
C PRO A 425 -42.79 12.97 -3.92
N ALA A 426 -44.11 12.90 -3.73
CA ALA A 426 -44.99 14.05 -3.48
C ALA A 426 -45.52 14.12 -2.03
N SER A 427 -45.38 13.04 -1.24
CA SER A 427 -45.81 13.02 0.16
C SER A 427 -44.73 13.59 1.10
N ALA A 428 -45.15 14.09 2.26
CA ALA A 428 -44.26 14.66 3.28
C ALA A 428 -43.24 13.66 3.86
N ASP A 429 -43.48 12.35 3.69
CA ASP A 429 -42.59 11.27 4.15
C ASP A 429 -41.32 11.12 3.30
N TRP A 430 -41.22 11.85 2.17
CA TRP A 430 -40.02 11.91 1.33
C TRP A 430 -39.17 13.12 1.70
N ILE A 431 -38.01 12.88 2.30
CA ILE A 431 -37.04 13.92 2.64
C ILE A 431 -35.91 14.00 1.60
N ASN A 432 -35.13 15.08 1.62
CA ASN A 432 -33.89 15.14 0.85
C ASN A 432 -32.79 14.34 1.57
N GLY A 433 -32.00 13.59 0.81
CA GLY A 433 -30.87 12.82 1.32
C GLY A 433 -29.80 12.58 0.26
N ALA A 434 -28.77 11.84 0.64
CA ALA A 434 -27.71 11.41 -0.25
C ALA A 434 -27.50 9.89 -0.17
N THR A 435 -26.88 9.32 -1.21
CA THR A 435 -26.22 8.02 -1.05
C THR A 435 -25.00 8.19 -0.15
N GLY A 436 -24.67 7.14 0.60
CA GLY A 436 -23.69 7.18 1.68
C GLY A 436 -24.13 6.30 2.84
N THR A 437 -23.25 6.12 3.84
CA THR A 437 -23.65 5.39 5.04
C THR A 437 -24.81 6.10 5.73
N TRP A 438 -25.78 5.35 6.23
CA TRP A 438 -26.94 5.94 6.91
C TRP A 438 -26.54 6.74 8.14
N ARG A 439 -25.46 6.34 8.83
CA ARG A 439 -24.86 7.10 9.93
C ARG A 439 -24.41 8.50 9.48
N ALA A 440 -23.77 8.63 8.32
CA ALA A 440 -23.34 9.94 7.80
C ALA A 440 -24.54 10.82 7.41
N ASN A 441 -25.68 10.21 7.07
CA ASN A 441 -26.93 10.92 6.79
C ASN A 441 -27.79 11.16 8.04
N GLY A 442 -27.37 10.69 9.23
CA GLY A 442 -28.12 10.83 10.48
C GLY A 442 -29.24 9.79 10.70
N TRP A 443 -29.31 8.73 9.90
CA TRP A 443 -30.35 7.68 9.98
C TRP A 443 -29.79 6.41 10.66
N THR A 444 -29.26 6.55 11.88
CA THR A 444 -28.50 5.50 12.56
C THR A 444 -29.27 4.20 12.77
N ASP A 445 -30.57 4.31 13.01
CA ASP A 445 -31.43 3.19 13.41
C ASP A 445 -32.29 2.65 12.27
N ALA A 446 -32.19 3.24 11.07
CA ALA A 446 -32.94 2.80 9.91
C ALA A 446 -32.70 1.31 9.61
N THR A 447 -33.75 0.63 9.15
CA THR A 447 -33.75 -0.79 8.78
C THR A 447 -33.96 -0.97 7.27
N CYS A 448 -34.67 -0.04 6.64
CA CYS A 448 -34.92 0.00 5.21
C CYS A 448 -34.97 1.46 4.74
N VAL A 449 -34.33 1.78 3.61
CA VAL A 449 -34.44 3.10 2.99
C VAL A 449 -34.75 2.95 1.51
N GLN A 450 -35.76 3.67 1.05
CA GLN A 450 -36.13 3.81 -0.35
C GLN A 450 -35.62 5.14 -0.88
N TYR A 451 -35.12 5.13 -2.11
CA TYR A 451 -34.43 6.22 -2.78
C TYR A 451 -35.08 6.46 -4.14
N ARG A 452 -35.40 7.71 -4.46
CA ARG A 452 -35.93 8.14 -5.77
C ARG A 452 -35.12 9.31 -6.29
N LYS A 453 -34.78 9.26 -7.58
CA LYS A 453 -34.13 10.37 -8.26
C LYS A 453 -34.38 10.31 -9.76
N ARG A 454 -34.75 11.45 -10.33
CA ARG A 454 -34.73 11.67 -11.78
C ARG A 454 -33.43 12.37 -12.16
N ILE A 455 -32.81 11.91 -13.22
CA ILE A 455 -31.54 12.46 -13.70
C ILE A 455 -31.69 12.82 -15.16
N ASP A 456 -31.45 14.09 -15.48
CA ASP A 456 -31.24 14.52 -16.86
C ASP A 456 -29.85 14.05 -17.31
N VAL A 457 -29.82 13.24 -18.37
CA VAL A 457 -28.58 12.85 -19.03
C VAL A 457 -28.15 14.03 -19.92
N PRO A 458 -26.89 14.51 -19.82
CA PRO A 458 -26.42 15.60 -20.66
C PRO A 458 -26.63 15.30 -22.15
N ALA A 459 -27.10 16.27 -22.93
CA ALA A 459 -27.46 16.06 -24.33
C ALA A 459 -26.25 15.63 -25.19
N ASP A 460 -25.07 16.13 -24.86
CA ASP A 460 -23.78 15.76 -25.48
C ASP A 460 -23.32 14.34 -25.16
N TRP A 461 -23.98 13.65 -24.22
CA TRP A 461 -23.74 12.24 -23.93
C TRP A 461 -24.60 11.32 -24.80
N LEU A 462 -25.66 11.84 -25.41
CA LEU A 462 -26.62 11.12 -26.24
C LEU A 462 -26.26 11.22 -27.72
N ASP A 463 -24.97 11.06 -28.03
CA ASP A 463 -24.42 11.16 -29.39
C ASP A 463 -24.68 9.90 -30.24
N GLY A 464 -25.33 8.88 -29.68
CA GLY A 464 -25.62 7.61 -30.35
C GLY A 464 -24.41 6.70 -30.54
N GLN A 465 -23.22 7.14 -30.12
CA GLN A 465 -21.97 6.38 -30.22
C GLN A 465 -21.44 6.00 -28.83
N SER A 466 -21.87 6.66 -27.78
CA SER A 466 -21.38 6.44 -26.42
C SER A 466 -22.28 5.51 -25.62
N SER A 467 -21.65 4.69 -24.78
CA SER A 467 -22.31 3.93 -23.73
C SER A 467 -22.37 4.73 -22.44
N ILE A 468 -23.52 4.73 -21.78
CA ILE A 468 -23.76 5.39 -20.51
C ILE A 468 -23.93 4.34 -19.42
N TYR A 469 -23.11 4.45 -18.39
CA TYR A 469 -23.11 3.52 -17.27
C TYR A 469 -23.55 4.18 -15.97
N LEU A 470 -24.32 3.44 -15.17
CA LEU A 470 -24.71 3.79 -13.80
C LEU A 470 -23.91 2.94 -12.83
N GLY A 471 -23.23 3.54 -11.86
CA GLY A 471 -22.45 2.77 -10.90
C GLY A 471 -22.28 3.38 -9.51
N LEU A 472 -21.89 2.53 -8.56
CA LEU A 472 -21.60 2.87 -7.15
C LEU A 472 -20.13 2.55 -6.82
N SER A 473 -19.29 3.57 -6.65
CA SER A 473 -17.84 3.42 -6.37
C SER A 473 -17.45 3.54 -4.90
N GLY A 474 -16.56 2.64 -4.50
CA GLY A 474 -15.85 2.62 -3.24
C GLY A 474 -14.61 1.73 -3.33
N THR A 475 -13.42 2.28 -3.16
CA THR A 475 -12.17 1.49 -3.12
C THR A 475 -11.96 0.80 -1.77
N TRP A 476 -12.67 1.25 -0.73
CA TRP A 476 -12.63 0.69 0.63
C TRP A 476 -13.97 0.79 1.39
N SER A 477 -14.95 1.56 0.90
CA SER A 477 -16.32 1.47 1.39
C SER A 477 -16.92 0.18 0.85
N ILE A 478 -17.58 -0.61 1.68
CA ILE A 478 -18.04 -1.97 1.34
C ILE A 478 -19.26 -1.94 0.38
N GLY A 479 -19.36 -0.89 -0.45
CA GLY A 479 -20.49 -0.64 -1.34
C GLY A 479 -21.80 -0.70 -0.57
N LEU A 480 -22.78 -1.43 -1.09
CA LEU A 480 -24.01 -1.78 -0.40
C LEU A 480 -23.78 -3.01 0.51
N ARG A 481 -23.89 -2.82 1.83
CA ARG A 481 -23.98 -3.89 2.84
C ARG A 481 -25.43 -4.07 3.25
N GLY A 482 -26.05 -5.11 2.70
CA GLY A 482 -27.51 -5.27 2.71
C GLY A 482 -28.00 -6.04 1.50
N LYS A 483 -29.33 -6.21 1.43
CA LYS A 483 -30.00 -6.56 0.17
C LYS A 483 -30.48 -5.27 -0.48
N GLY A 484 -29.99 -4.99 -1.68
CA GLY A 484 -30.43 -3.85 -2.47
C GLY A 484 -31.23 -4.28 -3.69
N LYS A 485 -32.19 -3.45 -4.08
CA LYS A 485 -32.92 -3.57 -5.36
C LYS A 485 -32.85 -2.24 -6.08
N LEU A 486 -32.61 -2.28 -7.39
CA LEU A 486 -32.51 -1.11 -8.25
C LEU A 486 -33.46 -1.23 -9.42
N TRP A 487 -34.19 -0.14 -9.65
CA TRP A 487 -35.08 0.01 -10.78
C TRP A 487 -34.65 1.22 -11.62
N VAL A 488 -34.80 1.09 -12.93
CA VAL A 488 -34.63 2.17 -13.90
C VAL A 488 -35.90 2.23 -14.75
N ASN A 489 -36.53 3.40 -14.79
CA ASN A 489 -37.78 3.63 -15.53
C ASN A 489 -38.85 2.56 -15.21
N GLY A 490 -39.02 2.28 -13.91
CA GLY A 490 -40.02 1.32 -13.42
C GLY A 490 -39.66 -0.15 -13.55
N LYS A 491 -38.58 -0.49 -14.28
CA LYS A 491 -38.15 -1.88 -14.50
C LYS A 491 -37.04 -2.26 -13.54
N VAL A 492 -37.12 -3.46 -12.98
CA VAL A 492 -36.05 -4.04 -12.16
C VAL A 492 -34.80 -4.16 -13.03
N LEU A 493 -33.71 -3.51 -12.61
CA LEU A 493 -32.39 -3.67 -13.22
C LEU A 493 -31.61 -4.78 -12.51
N ASP A 494 -31.67 -4.80 -11.18
CA ASP A 494 -31.06 -5.82 -10.32
C ASP A 494 -31.85 -5.93 -9.01
N ASP A 495 -32.16 -7.14 -8.57
CA ASP A 495 -32.91 -7.44 -7.34
C ASP A 495 -32.03 -7.98 -6.19
N SER A 496 -30.72 -7.99 -6.42
CA SER A 496 -29.71 -8.64 -5.61
C SER A 496 -28.44 -7.79 -5.45
N LEU A 497 -28.57 -6.46 -5.52
CA LEU A 497 -27.43 -5.54 -5.44
C LEU A 497 -26.59 -5.86 -4.20
N ALA A 498 -25.30 -6.08 -4.42
CA ALA A 498 -24.34 -6.33 -3.36
C ALA A 498 -23.04 -5.58 -3.66
N ARG A 499 -22.44 -4.98 -2.63
CA ARG A 499 -21.14 -4.27 -2.73
C ARG A 499 -21.19 -3.19 -3.83
N HIS A 500 -20.45 -3.35 -4.92
CA HIS A 500 -20.33 -2.38 -6.01
C HIS A 500 -21.01 -2.87 -7.27
N PHE A 501 -21.47 -1.94 -8.10
CA PHE A 501 -22.04 -2.26 -9.40
C PHE A 501 -21.72 -1.18 -10.43
N LEU A 502 -21.73 -1.58 -11.69
CA LEU A 502 -21.70 -0.72 -12.87
C LEU A 502 -22.58 -1.39 -13.94
N PHE A 503 -23.69 -0.75 -14.29
CA PHE A 503 -24.63 -1.24 -15.30
C PHE A 503 -24.58 -0.35 -16.54
N ASP A 504 -24.58 -0.95 -17.72
CA ASP A 504 -24.87 -0.22 -18.96
C ASP A 504 -26.37 0.11 -18.97
N VAL A 505 -26.67 1.41 -18.93
CA VAL A 505 -28.04 1.94 -18.93
C VAL A 505 -28.36 2.70 -20.21
N THR A 506 -27.51 2.63 -21.24
CA THR A 506 -27.64 3.38 -22.49
C THR A 506 -29.03 3.21 -23.11
N ASN A 507 -29.45 1.96 -23.29
CA ASN A 507 -30.75 1.61 -23.89
C ASN A 507 -31.94 1.83 -22.95
N LEU A 508 -31.69 2.21 -21.70
CA LEU A 508 -32.72 2.49 -20.72
C LEU A 508 -33.05 3.99 -20.66
N ILE A 509 -32.29 4.87 -21.29
CA ILE A 509 -32.55 6.31 -21.28
C ILE A 509 -33.84 6.60 -22.06
N GLN A 510 -34.76 7.36 -21.46
CA GLN A 510 -36.03 7.75 -22.06
C GLN A 510 -36.21 9.25 -21.94
N ASN A 511 -36.52 9.94 -23.04
CA ASN A 511 -36.69 11.41 -23.06
C ASN A 511 -35.49 12.15 -22.43
N ASN A 512 -34.27 11.70 -22.73
CA ASN A 512 -33.01 12.22 -22.18
C ASN A 512 -32.89 12.08 -20.64
N GLN A 513 -33.68 11.21 -20.03
CA GLN A 513 -33.76 11.04 -18.58
C GLN A 513 -33.62 9.58 -18.14
N LEU A 514 -33.15 9.42 -16.91
CA LEU A 514 -33.23 8.19 -16.15
C LEU A 514 -34.04 8.44 -14.89
N ASP A 515 -35.10 7.66 -14.69
CA ASP A 515 -35.86 7.63 -13.45
C ASP A 515 -35.38 6.45 -12.59
N LEU A 516 -34.64 6.75 -11.52
CA LEU A 516 -34.03 5.77 -10.65
C LEU A 516 -34.88 5.55 -9.40
N ALA A 517 -35.11 4.29 -9.05
CA ALA A 517 -35.61 3.89 -7.75
C ALA A 517 -34.64 2.87 -7.14
N MET A 518 -34.33 2.98 -5.86
CA MET A 518 -33.48 2.02 -5.18
C MET A 518 -34.00 1.76 -3.77
N GLN A 519 -33.98 0.50 -3.34
CA GLN A 519 -34.33 0.12 -1.98
C GLN A 519 -33.15 -0.62 -1.37
N VAL A 520 -32.81 -0.26 -0.13
CA VAL A 520 -31.69 -0.86 0.60
C VAL A 520 -32.17 -1.32 1.96
N GLN A 521 -32.04 -2.61 2.24
CA GLN A 521 -32.33 -3.21 3.55
C GLN A 521 -31.02 -3.43 4.33
N ALA A 522 -31.01 -3.13 5.63
CA ALA A 522 -29.84 -3.28 6.48
C ALA A 522 -29.42 -4.76 6.64
N ASP A 523 -28.11 -5.00 6.62
CA ASP A 523 -27.50 -6.27 7.03
C ASP A 523 -26.26 -6.00 7.92
N GLY A 524 -26.51 -5.65 9.19
CA GLY A 524 -25.48 -5.43 10.21
C GLY A 524 -25.17 -3.95 10.56
N LEU A 525 -23.93 -3.69 10.99
CA LEU A 525 -23.51 -2.42 11.62
C LEU A 525 -23.12 -1.30 10.64
N THR A 526 -22.81 -1.63 9.39
CA THR A 526 -22.47 -0.65 8.33
C THR A 526 -23.61 -0.65 7.32
N ARG A 527 -24.54 0.30 7.45
CA ARG A 527 -25.81 0.33 6.71
C ARG A 527 -25.83 1.39 5.61
N GLY A 528 -26.50 1.10 4.51
CA GLY A 528 -26.69 1.99 3.36
C GLY A 528 -25.69 1.79 2.21
N PRO A 529 -25.88 2.50 1.08
CA PRO A 529 -24.98 2.46 -0.06
C PRO A 529 -23.69 3.23 0.25
N GLY A 530 -22.63 2.52 0.61
CA GLY A 530 -21.32 3.08 0.95
C GLY A 530 -20.50 3.45 -0.29
N GLY A 531 -20.43 4.74 -0.61
CA GLY A 531 -19.64 5.24 -1.73
C GLY A 531 -20.30 6.39 -2.46
N SER A 532 -19.72 6.78 -3.58
CA SER A 532 -20.30 7.76 -4.51
C SER A 532 -21.04 7.05 -5.64
N MET A 533 -22.22 7.54 -5.97
CA MET A 533 -23.00 7.03 -7.10
C MET A 533 -22.90 8.01 -8.27
N TYR A 534 -22.75 7.50 -9.48
CA TYR A 534 -22.44 8.32 -10.64
C TYR A 534 -23.01 7.75 -11.94
N LEU A 535 -23.17 8.63 -12.91
CA LEU A 535 -23.24 8.26 -14.32
C LEU A 535 -21.89 8.47 -14.98
N ARG A 536 -21.50 7.58 -15.88
CA ARG A 536 -20.29 7.69 -16.69
C ARG A 536 -20.62 7.51 -18.17
N LYS A 537 -20.21 8.46 -18.99
CA LYS A 537 -20.12 8.33 -20.44
C LYS A 537 -18.80 7.64 -20.79
N SER A 538 -18.89 6.60 -21.60
CA SER A 538 -17.75 6.00 -22.28
C SER A 538 -18.01 6.05 -23.79
N PRO A 539 -17.19 6.77 -24.57
CA PRO A 539 -17.42 6.87 -26.00
C PRO A 539 -17.12 5.56 -26.71
N ALA A 540 -17.67 5.38 -27.90
CA ALA A 540 -17.23 4.33 -28.81
C ALA A 540 -15.73 4.50 -29.11
N ALA A 541 -15.09 3.36 -29.34
CA ALA A 541 -13.76 3.35 -29.92
C ALA A 541 -13.80 4.01 -31.31
N VAL A 542 -12.85 4.88 -31.60
CA VAL A 542 -12.66 5.43 -32.96
C VAL A 542 -12.17 4.33 -33.89
N GLU A 543 -11.35 3.43 -33.35
CA GLU A 543 -10.81 2.28 -34.05
C GLU A 543 -10.72 1.11 -33.07
N SER A 544 -11.05 -0.09 -33.55
CA SER A 544 -10.97 -1.30 -32.75
C SER A 544 -10.14 -2.35 -33.47
N LEU A 545 -9.10 -2.83 -32.79
CA LEU A 545 -8.30 -3.96 -33.23
C LEU A 545 -8.78 -5.19 -32.48
N THR A 546 -9.40 -6.12 -33.19
CA THR A 546 -9.76 -7.43 -32.62
C THR A 546 -8.50 -8.28 -32.47
N VAL A 547 -8.29 -8.81 -31.27
CA VAL A 547 -7.11 -9.63 -30.91
C VAL A 547 -7.59 -11.03 -30.53
N ASN A 548 -8.28 -11.72 -31.43
CA ASN A 548 -8.80 -13.06 -31.18
C ASN A 548 -7.87 -14.18 -31.68
N ASP A 549 -6.92 -13.84 -32.55
CA ASP A 549 -5.98 -14.78 -33.16
C ASP A 549 -4.60 -14.72 -32.50
N GLY A 550 -3.79 -15.76 -32.72
CA GLY A 550 -2.40 -15.79 -32.27
C GLY A 550 -2.19 -16.07 -30.77
N TRP A 551 -3.26 -16.43 -30.05
CA TRP A 551 -3.15 -16.82 -28.65
C TRP A 551 -2.52 -18.21 -28.49
N VAL A 552 -1.68 -18.34 -27.48
CA VAL A 552 -1.13 -19.62 -27.03
C VAL A 552 -1.39 -19.79 -25.55
N ALA A 553 -1.70 -21.02 -25.15
CA ALA A 553 -1.78 -21.37 -23.75
C ALA A 553 -0.39 -21.26 -23.11
N MET A 554 -0.35 -20.81 -21.86
CA MET A 554 0.84 -20.87 -21.03
C MET A 554 0.72 -22.09 -20.11
N THR A 555 1.84 -22.77 -19.90
CA THR A 555 1.99 -23.82 -18.89
C THR A 555 2.72 -23.31 -17.64
N ASP A 556 3.50 -22.24 -17.81
CA ASP A 556 4.24 -21.52 -16.78
C ASP A 556 4.65 -20.13 -17.32
N TRP A 557 5.28 -19.29 -16.50
CA TRP A 557 5.86 -18.02 -16.95
C TRP A 557 6.90 -18.23 -18.06
N GLY A 558 6.68 -17.54 -19.18
CA GLY A 558 7.55 -17.62 -20.35
C GLY A 558 7.50 -18.95 -21.10
N LYS A 559 6.71 -19.94 -20.66
CA LYS A 559 6.53 -21.23 -21.35
C LYS A 559 5.13 -21.34 -21.93
N THR A 560 5.09 -21.46 -23.25
CA THR A 560 3.85 -21.61 -24.01
C THR A 560 3.69 -23.05 -24.50
N SER A 561 2.45 -23.49 -24.67
CA SER A 561 2.11 -24.79 -25.24
C SER A 561 1.35 -24.61 -26.55
N GLU A 562 0.15 -25.16 -26.64
CA GLU A 562 -0.69 -25.20 -27.82
C GLU A 562 -1.33 -23.85 -28.11
N SER A 563 -1.65 -23.63 -29.39
CA SER A 563 -2.47 -22.50 -29.82
C SER A 563 -3.87 -22.59 -29.24
N VAL A 564 -4.41 -21.44 -28.88
CA VAL A 564 -5.77 -21.29 -28.34
C VAL A 564 -6.54 -20.34 -29.25
N SER A 565 -7.77 -20.72 -29.58
CA SER A 565 -8.68 -19.83 -30.33
C SER A 565 -9.61 -19.10 -29.38
N ILE A 566 -9.88 -17.82 -29.67
CA ILE A 566 -10.92 -17.03 -29.02
C ILE A 566 -12.12 -16.98 -29.98
N PRO A 567 -13.35 -17.34 -29.55
CA PRO A 567 -13.80 -17.52 -28.17
C PRO A 567 -13.32 -18.82 -27.52
N ILE A 568 -12.96 -18.73 -26.23
CA ILE A 568 -12.60 -19.86 -25.37
C ILE A 568 -13.57 -19.95 -24.19
N ASN A 569 -14.06 -21.16 -23.96
CA ASN A 569 -14.78 -21.55 -22.75
C ASN A 569 -14.24 -22.93 -22.37
N GLY A 570 -13.04 -22.93 -21.79
CA GLY A 570 -12.14 -24.08 -21.88
C GLY A 570 -11.61 -24.57 -20.53
N PRO A 571 -10.74 -25.58 -20.55
CA PRO A 571 -10.12 -26.12 -19.35
C PRO A 571 -9.22 -25.08 -18.66
N ARG A 572 -8.75 -25.44 -17.48
CA ARG A 572 -7.91 -24.57 -16.65
C ARG A 572 -6.49 -24.48 -17.23
N HIS A 573 -6.05 -23.29 -17.66
CA HIS A 573 -4.69 -22.99 -18.13
C HIS A 573 -3.89 -22.23 -17.05
N PHE A 574 -2.55 -22.13 -17.15
CA PHE A 574 -1.80 -21.20 -16.29
C PHE A 574 -2.12 -19.74 -16.67
N GLY A 575 -2.10 -19.47 -17.97
CA GLY A 575 -2.43 -18.20 -18.58
C GLY A 575 -2.55 -18.32 -20.10
N LEU A 576 -2.77 -17.20 -20.76
CA LEU A 576 -2.82 -17.03 -22.21
C LEU A 576 -1.83 -15.94 -22.60
N GLN A 577 -1.14 -16.11 -23.71
CA GLN A 577 -0.22 -15.10 -24.25
C GLN A 577 -0.51 -14.85 -25.73
N CYS A 578 -0.42 -13.61 -26.16
CA CYS A 578 -0.45 -13.22 -27.58
C CYS A 578 0.55 -12.10 -27.84
N ASN A 579 1.11 -12.09 -29.04
CA ASN A 579 1.87 -10.96 -29.55
C ASN A 579 1.02 -10.23 -30.60
N VAL A 580 0.81 -8.93 -30.42
CA VAL A 580 -0.02 -8.11 -31.29
C VAL A 580 0.76 -6.92 -31.82
N MET A 581 0.68 -6.68 -33.13
CA MET A 581 1.25 -5.47 -33.74
C MET A 581 0.28 -4.32 -33.52
N ILE A 582 0.72 -3.26 -32.85
CA ILE A 582 -0.09 -2.05 -32.65
C ILE A 582 0.22 -1.06 -33.77
N PRO A 583 -0.80 -0.50 -34.45
CA PRO A 583 -0.56 0.49 -35.51
C PRO A 583 0.28 1.66 -34.99
N SER A 584 1.30 2.08 -35.75
CA SER A 584 2.15 3.23 -35.38
C SER A 584 1.35 4.53 -35.22
N ALA A 585 0.24 4.66 -35.95
CA ALA A 585 -0.70 5.79 -35.85
C ALA A 585 -1.35 5.93 -34.46
N TRP A 586 -1.27 4.91 -33.59
CA TRP A 586 -1.79 4.94 -32.23
C TRP A 586 -0.79 5.54 -31.23
N ALA A 587 0.39 5.98 -31.67
CA ALA A 587 1.37 6.67 -30.82
C ALA A 587 0.77 7.91 -30.13
N GLY A 588 0.93 7.97 -28.80
CA GLY A 588 0.39 9.06 -27.97
C GLY A 588 -1.15 9.09 -27.89
N LYS A 589 -1.84 8.07 -28.40
CA LYS A 589 -3.30 7.95 -28.31
C LYS A 589 -3.70 7.09 -27.13
N ALA A 590 -4.86 7.40 -26.57
CA ALA A 590 -5.42 6.57 -25.52
C ALA A 590 -5.95 5.25 -26.11
N VAL A 591 -5.62 4.16 -25.42
CA VAL A 591 -5.96 2.79 -25.83
C VAL A 591 -6.43 2.02 -24.61
N ARG A 592 -7.53 1.30 -24.77
CA ARG A 592 -8.05 0.39 -23.76
C ARG A 592 -8.06 -1.05 -24.25
N LEU A 593 -7.82 -1.99 -23.34
CA LEU A 593 -7.98 -3.42 -23.55
C LEU A 593 -9.35 -3.85 -23.03
N VAL A 594 -10.21 -4.31 -23.93
CA VAL A 594 -11.55 -4.85 -23.63
C VAL A 594 -11.51 -6.37 -23.74
N ILE A 595 -12.04 -7.05 -22.72
CA ILE A 595 -12.20 -8.51 -22.68
C ILE A 595 -13.68 -8.77 -22.45
N GLU A 596 -14.32 -9.58 -23.31
CA GLU A 596 -15.75 -9.90 -23.22
C GLU A 596 -15.95 -11.41 -23.02
N PRO A 597 -16.89 -11.87 -22.17
CA PRO A 597 -17.42 -11.11 -21.04
C PRO A 597 -16.25 -10.65 -20.16
N ALA A 598 -16.43 -9.51 -19.53
CA ALA A 598 -15.38 -8.97 -18.70
C ALA A 598 -15.18 -9.85 -17.46
N GLU A 599 -13.96 -10.38 -17.33
CA GLU A 599 -13.60 -11.32 -16.29
C GLU A 599 -12.95 -10.60 -15.11
N GLY A 600 -13.52 -10.74 -13.92
CA GLY A 600 -13.00 -10.08 -12.71
C GLY A 600 -11.92 -10.80 -11.93
N ARG A 601 -11.25 -11.78 -12.54
CA ARG A 601 -10.26 -12.59 -11.82
C ARG A 601 -9.01 -12.92 -12.62
N ASN A 602 -8.77 -12.22 -13.73
CA ASN A 602 -7.52 -12.33 -14.47
C ASN A 602 -6.60 -11.15 -14.14
N SER A 603 -5.33 -11.45 -13.90
CA SER A 603 -4.28 -10.45 -13.92
C SER A 603 -3.86 -10.28 -15.36
N SER A 604 -4.13 -9.10 -15.92
CA SER A 604 -3.71 -8.75 -17.28
C SER A 604 -2.38 -8.02 -17.25
N GLU A 605 -1.48 -8.38 -18.16
CA GLU A 605 -0.16 -7.80 -18.32
C GLU A 605 0.05 -7.33 -19.76
N VAL A 606 0.68 -6.17 -19.91
CA VAL A 606 1.10 -5.59 -21.18
C VAL A 606 2.58 -5.28 -21.11
N ASN A 607 3.39 -5.91 -21.97
CA ASN A 607 4.84 -5.71 -22.05
C ASN A 607 5.55 -5.75 -20.67
N GLY A 608 5.13 -6.64 -19.77
CA GLY A 608 5.69 -6.75 -18.42
C GLY A 608 4.96 -6.06 -17.32
N VAL A 609 4.01 -5.18 -17.62
CA VAL A 609 3.34 -4.41 -16.57
C VAL A 609 1.94 -4.95 -16.34
N PHE A 610 1.64 -5.34 -15.09
CA PHE A 610 0.27 -5.70 -14.71
C PHE A 610 -0.63 -4.48 -14.64
N ILE A 611 -1.60 -4.41 -15.55
CA ILE A 611 -2.47 -3.26 -15.76
C ILE A 611 -3.71 -3.27 -14.84
N GLY A 612 -4.00 -4.39 -14.18
CA GLY A 612 -5.18 -4.55 -13.31
C GLY A 612 -5.12 -3.76 -12.00
N ARG A 613 -4.04 -3.00 -11.75
CA ARG A 613 -3.74 -2.41 -10.42
C ARG A 613 -3.17 -0.99 -10.46
N ASP A 614 -3.03 -0.37 -11.63
CA ASP A 614 -2.52 1.01 -11.75
C ASP A 614 -3.67 2.02 -11.59
N GLY A 615 -3.91 2.44 -10.34
CA GLY A 615 -4.50 3.72 -9.94
C GLY A 615 -5.98 4.02 -10.28
N TYR A 616 -6.52 3.60 -11.41
CA TYR A 616 -7.80 4.09 -11.91
C TYR A 616 -8.99 3.19 -11.55
N ILE A 617 -9.02 2.70 -10.31
CA ILE A 617 -10.06 1.87 -9.67
C ILE A 617 -9.65 0.39 -9.53
N ARG A 618 -9.23 0.04 -8.31
CA ARG A 618 -8.84 -1.29 -7.83
C ARG A 618 -9.98 -2.33 -7.77
N ASN A 619 -11.10 -2.10 -8.46
CA ASN A 619 -12.25 -2.98 -8.34
C ASN A 619 -12.40 -3.83 -9.60
N SER A 620 -12.18 -5.13 -9.42
CA SER A 620 -12.56 -6.21 -10.32
C SER A 620 -14.09 -6.33 -10.50
N GLN A 621 -14.79 -5.20 -10.56
CA GLN A 621 -16.24 -5.05 -10.69
C GLN A 621 -16.64 -3.88 -11.64
N TRP A 622 -15.67 -3.09 -12.16
CA TRP A 622 -15.89 -2.00 -13.16
C TRP A 622 -15.69 -2.45 -14.60
N HIS A 623 -16.03 -3.72 -14.83
CA HIS A 623 -15.56 -4.57 -15.91
C HIS A 623 -15.87 -4.20 -17.37
N PRO A 624 -16.99 -3.56 -17.74
CA PRO A 624 -17.36 -3.44 -19.16
C PRO A 624 -16.57 -2.41 -19.97
N ILE A 625 -15.77 -1.53 -19.35
CA ILE A 625 -15.13 -0.40 -20.06
C ILE A 625 -13.70 -0.72 -20.51
N GLY A 626 -13.14 -1.87 -20.11
CA GLY A 626 -11.75 -2.24 -20.42
C GLY A 626 -10.69 -1.52 -19.59
N PHE A 627 -9.43 -1.95 -19.71
CA PHE A 627 -8.28 -1.43 -18.95
C PHE A 627 -7.48 -0.44 -19.80
N ARG A 628 -7.05 0.70 -19.26
CA ARG A 628 -6.11 1.55 -20.01
C ARG A 628 -4.75 0.87 -20.13
N VAL A 629 -4.21 0.89 -21.34
CA VAL A 629 -2.93 0.23 -21.66
C VAL A 629 -1.99 1.12 -22.47
N ASP A 630 -2.41 2.34 -22.84
CA ASP A 630 -1.66 3.27 -23.69
C ASP A 630 -0.23 3.53 -23.18
N GLY A 631 -0.07 3.74 -21.87
CA GLY A 631 1.25 3.96 -21.25
C GLY A 631 2.20 2.75 -21.28
N HIS A 632 1.70 1.58 -21.67
CA HIS A 632 2.47 0.33 -21.70
C HIS A 632 2.63 -0.24 -23.11
N LEU A 633 1.89 0.28 -24.08
CA LEU A 633 2.01 -0.11 -25.48
C LEU A 633 3.20 0.58 -26.16
N LYS A 634 3.76 -0.10 -27.14
CA LYS A 634 4.79 0.38 -28.06
C LYS A 634 4.23 0.40 -29.48
N PRO A 635 3.53 1.47 -29.90
CA PRO A 635 2.96 1.57 -31.24
C PRO A 635 4.02 1.44 -32.35
N GLY A 636 3.66 0.76 -33.44
CA GLY A 636 4.59 0.40 -34.51
C GLY A 636 5.52 -0.77 -34.18
N GLN A 637 5.35 -1.40 -33.01
CA GLN A 637 6.12 -2.56 -32.57
C GLN A 637 5.20 -3.71 -32.16
N LEU A 638 5.79 -4.89 -32.05
CA LEU A 638 5.12 -6.04 -31.48
C LEU A 638 4.97 -5.85 -29.97
N ASN A 639 3.75 -5.99 -29.48
CA ASN A 639 3.38 -5.85 -28.08
C ASN A 639 2.97 -7.21 -27.54
N LYS A 640 3.39 -7.52 -26.32
CA LYS A 640 3.06 -8.77 -25.65
C LYS A 640 1.90 -8.55 -24.69
N LEU A 641 0.83 -9.30 -24.90
CA LEU A 641 -0.32 -9.38 -23.99
C LEU A 641 -0.30 -10.72 -23.27
N ILE A 642 -0.44 -10.69 -21.95
CA ILE A 642 -0.50 -11.89 -21.11
C ILE A 642 -1.72 -11.80 -20.18
N PHE A 643 -2.52 -12.87 -20.14
CA PHE A 643 -3.60 -13.05 -19.18
C PHE A 643 -3.29 -14.25 -18.31
N VAL A 644 -3.03 -14.04 -17.03
CA VAL A 644 -2.83 -15.12 -16.07
C VAL A 644 -3.95 -15.11 -15.04
N GLY A 645 -4.19 -16.26 -14.41
CA GLY A 645 -5.15 -16.34 -13.32
C GLY A 645 -4.76 -15.43 -12.15
N ASN A 646 -5.69 -15.17 -11.23
CA ASN A 646 -5.34 -14.53 -9.97
C ASN A 646 -4.29 -15.36 -9.22
N GLY A 647 -3.20 -14.72 -8.83
CA GLY A 647 -2.15 -15.33 -8.03
C GLY A 647 -1.00 -14.39 -7.73
N HIS A 648 -0.05 -14.93 -6.96
CA HIS A 648 1.11 -14.21 -6.47
C HIS A 648 2.30 -14.43 -7.41
N HIS A 649 2.94 -13.36 -7.88
CA HIS A 649 4.09 -13.46 -8.79
C HIS A 649 5.25 -14.26 -8.17
N VAL A 650 5.35 -14.27 -6.83
CA VAL A 650 6.48 -14.76 -6.03
C VAL A 650 6.36 -16.22 -5.58
N TRP A 651 5.16 -16.75 -5.33
CA TRP A 651 4.99 -18.06 -4.68
C TRP A 651 4.63 -19.20 -5.64
N GLU A 652 4.81 -19.01 -6.96
CA GLU A 652 4.40 -19.95 -8.03
C GLU A 652 2.90 -20.36 -8.03
N LYS A 653 2.11 -19.87 -7.09
CA LYS A 653 0.68 -20.15 -6.97
C LYS A 653 -0.13 -19.14 -7.78
N TYR A 654 0.09 -19.11 -9.09
CA TYR A 654 -0.98 -18.67 -10.00
C TYR A 654 -2.02 -19.77 -10.02
N LYS A 655 -3.21 -19.47 -9.48
CA LYS A 655 -4.31 -20.42 -9.63
C LYS A 655 -4.53 -20.55 -11.12
N GLY A 656 -4.50 -21.80 -11.62
CA GLY A 656 -4.91 -22.05 -12.98
C GLY A 656 -6.25 -21.35 -13.26
N TYR A 657 -6.30 -20.75 -14.41
CA TYR A 657 -7.29 -19.84 -14.92
C TYR A 657 -8.20 -20.60 -15.88
N THR A 658 -9.51 -20.53 -15.67
CA THR A 658 -10.50 -21.11 -16.59
C THR A 658 -11.06 -19.97 -17.43
N PRO A 659 -10.47 -19.67 -18.60
CA PRO A 659 -10.93 -18.58 -19.44
C PRO A 659 -12.34 -18.85 -19.97
N ARG A 660 -13.17 -17.81 -19.88
CA ARG A 660 -14.49 -17.67 -20.48
C ARG A 660 -14.49 -16.39 -21.29
N ILE A 661 -13.65 -16.35 -22.31
CA ILE A 661 -13.44 -15.18 -23.16
C ILE A 661 -14.17 -15.42 -24.48
N LYS A 662 -15.11 -14.55 -24.82
CA LYS A 662 -15.76 -14.45 -26.13
C LYS A 662 -14.97 -13.61 -27.13
N SER A 663 -14.43 -12.47 -26.69
CA SER A 663 -13.66 -11.57 -27.56
C SER A 663 -12.63 -10.78 -26.75
N ILE A 664 -11.54 -10.39 -27.42
CA ILE A 664 -10.55 -9.44 -26.90
C ILE A 664 -10.34 -8.37 -27.94
N ARG A 665 -10.37 -7.10 -27.51
CA ARG A 665 -10.17 -5.95 -28.40
C ARG A 665 -9.24 -4.94 -27.75
N LEU A 666 -8.38 -4.35 -28.57
CA LEU A 666 -7.72 -3.10 -28.24
C LEU A 666 -8.48 -1.98 -28.94
N GLU A 667 -8.93 -1.02 -28.16
CA GLU A 667 -9.81 0.04 -28.63
C GLU A 667 -9.09 1.38 -28.48
N ARG A 668 -8.86 2.05 -29.61
CA ARG A 668 -8.32 3.40 -29.66
C ARG A 668 -9.45 4.39 -29.38
N MET A 669 -9.22 5.25 -28.40
CA MET A 669 -10.13 6.34 -28.06
C MET A 669 -9.80 7.60 -28.89
N GLN A 670 -10.57 8.66 -28.71
CA GLN A 670 -10.41 9.90 -29.50
C GLN A 670 -9.02 10.54 -29.37
#